data_AF-A0A6S7H7F0-F1
#
_entry.id   AF-A0A6S7H7F0-F1
#
_cell.length_a   1.000
_cell.length_b   1.000
_cell.length_c   1.000
_cell.angle_alpha   90.00
_cell.angle_beta   90.00
_cell.angle_gamma   90.00
#
_symmetry.space_group_name_H-M   'P 1'
#
loop_
_entity.id
_entity.type
_entity.pdbx_description
1 polymer ?
#
loop_
_entity_poly.entity_id
_entity_poly.type
_entity_poly.pdbx_seq_one_letter_code
_entity_poly.pdbx_strand_id
1 'polypeptide(L)'
;MVKGRGSKITFLSNKTQNNVIDVIGKEITGEIVKRIHECKAWALIADTTPDVSHHEQLSICVRIVDRVGYCSEHLLCCKRAPGATAQQLYDTIVDALKSRGVTFGKIVAQTYDGASNMSGCYNGLQAIFRDEIGSHIVYTHCYAHTLNLVLSDSAGTAINVITLFSDLEKTYTLFSQSEKIHSMFESAQKVQKLKVLSLKRINTVRWNSREFSLKVFLLRYDCVMKVLEDVVAGTSFSSKQRATAGGLFESFEKKQIMATAYLFREIFVITGPLSRYLQSVNVDLGKALAMIDSSLSQLQRLRSEPEEIIRICDNECGPVEWKETRVRSRRVMDGEIARDEPEATPFAHWKRETFHVAVDTVINSMRNRFEKNRPLLQSLAMFSPSGFPELVENFQNARDLEASITSFCTTYRIDPSRCAEQLFTFAPSFSKFNRSLFKLCKGGSHGEREDVNRLVKFAESRTRQIAAAQDVQEFGAKEGSKKSIDPEKLEKAKALMNEAKEMAKQESEEAKKAVNEKLSEITKTLQLPPSWNKQDIGQKPKELFGQLDAIIKQLNIAVEVSEAYKSELEVVRKASAGRALCGIYHSEYVPPLTAELPIIVMPNKLILSSPNNSQQVRYVKFSKSRAAANYVHTVKSSSSNIGLSVGGFYDLFVGNVSGSYATRSDEGTLQKTTSEKTHTSSASVVQYIWIATKTFKIEQEQLKLSASARKMASTVVKDGRTARLFMERYGSHFPAGVHTLGGVLFRIVDAESSSTKATNVLTEKAAQQLQSQISIGFLGGLFGIGASISAEHSSSGGETEGHDKETDDVSYTFSSQAMGPATTNPATFVKLLANNSTWALIDRGCPHAYLPIWELIRNLGDDFGEAAQILENTWRKDEEGRNPKTIKDITKILFDIRTAPKIEKVYSDSGTGGAKGISVFQATLDEIPEGYYFIGQVAVGQTESVDVPLSSVILVKPLDLDFIRQPECCQLKWNDMGSGGKMAGSFWRVIAPKGYVALGDIVVSNYSEPPTALTTKYACIREDLLVPGVLKSQNLWDDHKTGARMNGSVWQVYGPGLAGLFKVESGCERPDIPVFVLPVKLVCE
;
A
#
# COMPACT_ATOMS: atom_id res chain seq x y z
N MET A 1 8.74 -38.03 -28.29
CA MET A 1 9.89 -37.49 -29.04
C MET A 1 10.02 -35.99 -28.77
N VAL A 2 11.09 -35.54 -28.12
CA VAL A 2 11.49 -34.13 -28.13
C VAL A 2 12.96 -34.13 -28.55
N LYS A 3 13.24 -33.65 -29.75
CA LYS A 3 14.60 -33.40 -30.24
C LYS A 3 14.93 -31.94 -29.99
N GLY A 4 16.06 -31.71 -29.34
CA GLY A 4 16.77 -30.43 -29.28
C GLY A 4 18.18 -30.72 -28.77
N ARG A 5 19.19 -30.53 -29.63
CA ARG A 5 20.61 -30.90 -29.43
C ARG A 5 21.31 -29.90 -28.49
N GLY A 6 22.12 -30.40 -27.56
CA GLY A 6 23.24 -29.66 -26.92
C GLY A 6 22.94 -28.92 -25.61
N SER A 7 23.18 -29.62 -24.48
CA SER A 7 23.55 -29.09 -23.14
C SER A 7 22.93 -27.77 -22.62
N LYS A 8 21.65 -27.80 -22.22
CA LYS A 8 21.11 -27.34 -20.91
C LYS A 8 19.59 -27.54 -20.95
N ILE A 9 19.04 -28.42 -20.11
CA ILE A 9 17.58 -28.58 -19.97
C ILE A 9 17.06 -27.32 -19.27
N THR A 10 16.42 -26.41 -20.00
CA THR A 10 15.81 -25.20 -19.43
C THR A 10 14.35 -25.47 -19.06
N PHE A 11 14.00 -25.33 -17.77
CA PHE A 11 12.61 -25.45 -17.29
C PHE A 11 11.77 -24.17 -17.48
N LEU A 12 12.26 -23.20 -18.27
CA LEU A 12 11.61 -21.91 -18.52
C LEU A 12 10.64 -21.93 -19.71
N SER A 13 10.40 -23.08 -20.34
CA SER A 13 9.40 -23.17 -21.41
C SER A 13 8.00 -22.93 -20.84
N ASN A 14 7.11 -22.31 -21.61
CA ASN A 14 5.70 -22.11 -21.23
C ASN A 14 5.03 -23.44 -20.79
N LYS A 15 5.34 -24.54 -21.47
CA LYS A 15 4.83 -25.88 -21.17
C LYS A 15 5.30 -26.35 -19.79
N THR A 16 6.57 -26.11 -19.46
CA THR A 16 7.14 -26.47 -18.17
C THR A 16 6.58 -25.60 -17.04
N GLN A 17 6.49 -24.28 -17.24
CA GLN A 17 5.92 -23.36 -16.27
C GLN A 17 4.46 -23.70 -15.97
N ASN A 18 3.65 -23.95 -17.00
CA ASN A 18 2.26 -24.37 -16.84
C ASN A 18 2.16 -25.71 -16.12
N ASN A 19 3.01 -26.69 -16.44
CA ASN A 19 3.03 -27.96 -15.72
C ASN A 19 3.37 -27.78 -14.23
N VAL A 20 4.32 -26.90 -13.88
CA VAL A 20 4.67 -26.61 -12.48
C VAL A 20 3.51 -25.91 -11.77
N ILE A 21 2.89 -24.92 -12.41
CA ILE A 21 1.70 -24.23 -11.88
C ILE A 21 0.55 -25.21 -11.67
N ASP A 22 0.33 -26.14 -12.61
CA ASP A 22 -0.71 -27.16 -12.51
C ASP A 22 -0.46 -28.13 -11.35
N VAL A 23 0.80 -28.53 -11.12
CA VAL A 23 1.17 -29.39 -9.99
C VAL A 23 0.96 -28.66 -8.66
N ILE A 24 1.42 -27.42 -8.54
CA ILE A 24 1.23 -26.59 -7.33
C ILE A 24 -0.27 -26.36 -7.09
N GLY A 25 -1.02 -26.05 -8.15
CA GLY A 25 -2.47 -25.85 -8.09
C GLY A 25 -3.21 -27.10 -7.62
N LYS A 26 -2.80 -28.30 -8.08
CA LYS A 26 -3.35 -29.58 -7.62
C LYS A 26 -3.07 -29.84 -6.13
N GLU A 27 -1.86 -29.58 -5.66
CA GLU A 27 -1.50 -29.74 -4.24
C GLU A 27 -2.32 -28.79 -3.34
N ILE A 28 -2.41 -27.51 -3.71
CA ILE A 28 -3.21 -26.52 -2.96
C ILE A 28 -4.68 -26.93 -2.95
N THR A 29 -5.23 -27.33 -4.11
CA THR A 29 -6.62 -27.79 -4.22
C THR A 29 -6.85 -29.04 -3.38
N GLY A 30 -5.91 -29.99 -3.37
CA GLY A 30 -5.97 -31.22 -2.58
C GLY A 30 -6.05 -30.93 -1.07
N GLU A 31 -5.24 -29.99 -0.58
CA GLU A 31 -5.28 -29.56 0.83
C GLU A 31 -6.59 -28.85 1.18
N ILE A 32 -7.14 -28.02 0.29
CA ILE A 32 -8.46 -27.39 0.50
C ILE A 32 -9.55 -28.46 0.57
N VAL A 33 -9.57 -29.42 -0.36
CA VAL A 33 -10.53 -30.53 -0.39
C VAL A 33 -10.45 -31.37 0.88
N LYS A 34 -9.23 -31.66 1.37
CA LYS A 34 -9.03 -32.36 2.63
C LYS A 34 -9.68 -31.62 3.80
N ARG A 35 -9.50 -30.29 3.88
CA ARG A 35 -10.14 -29.46 4.91
C ARG A 35 -11.67 -29.45 4.80
N ILE A 36 -12.23 -29.44 3.59
CA ILE A 36 -13.69 -29.58 3.39
C ILE A 36 -14.17 -30.92 3.94
N HIS A 37 -13.45 -32.01 3.71
CA HIS A 37 -13.83 -33.32 4.26
C HIS A 37 -13.75 -33.37 5.79
N GLU A 38 -12.75 -32.72 6.38
CA GLU A 38 -12.53 -32.72 7.83
C GLU A 38 -13.42 -31.73 8.61
N CYS A 39 -14.00 -30.74 7.94
CA CYS A 39 -14.85 -29.73 8.57
C CYS A 39 -16.20 -30.30 9.03
N LYS A 40 -16.92 -29.58 9.89
CA LYS A 40 -18.31 -29.92 10.25
C LYS A 40 -19.32 -29.24 9.33
N ALA A 41 -19.00 -28.05 8.84
CA ALA A 41 -19.86 -27.26 7.98
C ALA A 41 -19.01 -26.38 7.04
N TRP A 42 -19.51 -26.16 5.83
CA TRP A 42 -18.94 -25.22 4.87
C TRP A 42 -20.03 -24.47 4.10
N ALA A 43 -19.66 -23.37 3.46
CA ALA A 43 -20.55 -22.55 2.64
C ALA A 43 -19.97 -22.35 1.24
N LEU A 44 -20.87 -22.24 0.26
CA LEU A 44 -20.54 -22.00 -1.13
C LEU A 44 -20.72 -20.52 -1.47
N ILE A 45 -19.73 -19.94 -2.13
CA ILE A 45 -19.76 -18.58 -2.65
C ILE A 45 -19.43 -18.66 -4.14
N ALA A 46 -20.27 -18.09 -4.99
CA ALA A 46 -19.97 -17.99 -6.41
C ALA A 46 -20.30 -16.61 -6.97
N ASP A 47 -19.49 -16.17 -7.93
CA ASP A 47 -19.64 -14.87 -8.58
C ASP A 47 -19.28 -14.98 -10.06
N THR A 48 -19.98 -14.24 -10.91
CA THR A 48 -19.76 -14.22 -12.36
C THR A 48 -19.16 -12.89 -12.80
N THR A 49 -18.14 -12.96 -13.65
CA THR A 49 -17.56 -11.78 -14.29
C THR A 49 -17.28 -12.06 -15.76
N PRO A 50 -17.52 -11.10 -16.67
CA PRO A 50 -17.03 -11.24 -18.04
C PRO A 50 -15.50 -11.17 -18.06
N ASP A 51 -14.87 -11.98 -18.90
CA ASP A 51 -13.44 -11.90 -19.20
C ASP A 51 -13.14 -10.89 -20.34
N VAL A 52 -11.85 -10.76 -20.68
CA VAL A 52 -11.38 -9.85 -21.74
C VAL A 52 -11.94 -10.19 -23.13
N SER A 53 -12.48 -11.39 -23.32
CA SER A 53 -13.13 -11.86 -24.54
C SER A 53 -14.67 -11.87 -24.42
N HIS A 54 -15.21 -11.20 -23.39
CA HIS A 54 -16.65 -11.13 -23.09
C HIS A 54 -17.31 -12.49 -22.80
N HIS A 55 -16.53 -13.49 -22.39
CA HIS A 55 -17.08 -14.76 -21.92
C HIS A 55 -17.30 -14.71 -20.41
N GLU A 56 -18.45 -15.22 -19.95
CA GLU A 56 -18.74 -15.29 -18.53
C GLU A 56 -17.85 -16.34 -17.84
N GLN A 57 -17.11 -15.90 -16.81
CA GLN A 57 -16.34 -16.76 -15.93
C GLN A 57 -17.02 -16.81 -14.56
N LEU A 58 -17.29 -18.03 -14.11
CA LEU A 58 -17.83 -18.36 -12.81
C LEU A 58 -16.68 -18.68 -11.84
N SER A 59 -16.51 -17.84 -10.83
CA SER A 59 -15.58 -18.07 -9.73
C SER A 59 -16.27 -18.83 -8.62
N ILE A 60 -15.69 -19.94 -8.18
CA ILE A 60 -16.24 -20.81 -7.15
C ILE A 60 -15.31 -20.78 -5.94
N CYS A 61 -15.82 -20.26 -4.83
CA CYS A 61 -15.13 -20.15 -3.55
C CYS A 61 -15.87 -20.97 -2.48
N VAL A 62 -15.11 -21.48 -1.52
CA VAL A 62 -15.64 -22.19 -0.35
C VAL A 62 -15.20 -21.48 0.92
N ARG A 63 -16.14 -21.36 1.87
CA ARG A 63 -15.87 -20.87 3.22
C ARG A 63 -16.00 -22.03 4.19
N ILE A 64 -14.91 -22.39 4.85
CA ILE A 64 -14.80 -23.59 5.67
C ILE A 64 -14.70 -23.16 7.13
N VAL A 65 -15.39 -23.90 8.02
CA VAL A 65 -15.20 -23.78 9.47
C VAL A 65 -14.37 -24.96 9.95
N ASP A 66 -13.15 -24.70 10.42
CA ASP A 66 -12.29 -25.75 10.95
C ASP A 66 -12.81 -26.32 12.29
N ARG A 67 -12.16 -27.36 12.81
CA ARG A 67 -12.56 -28.00 14.07
C ARG A 67 -12.45 -27.07 15.30
N VAL A 68 -11.70 -25.97 15.17
CA VAL A 68 -11.46 -24.99 16.23
C VAL A 68 -12.43 -23.80 16.11
N GLY A 69 -13.27 -23.76 15.07
CA GLY A 69 -14.25 -22.70 14.83
C GLY A 69 -13.69 -21.51 14.03
N TYR A 70 -12.52 -21.64 13.41
CA TYR A 70 -11.98 -20.63 12.49
C TYR A 70 -12.65 -20.71 11.13
N CYS A 71 -13.02 -19.56 10.59
CA CYS A 71 -13.55 -19.44 9.24
C CYS A 71 -12.40 -19.07 8.28
N SER A 72 -12.23 -19.83 7.21
CA SER A 72 -11.30 -19.47 6.12
C SER A 72 -11.98 -19.56 4.76
N GLU A 73 -11.62 -18.64 3.88
CA GLU A 73 -12.14 -18.57 2.51
C GLU A 73 -11.08 -19.04 1.52
N HIS A 74 -11.47 -19.91 0.60
CA HIS A 74 -10.57 -20.52 -0.37
C HIS A 74 -11.20 -20.50 -1.75
N LEU A 75 -10.47 -19.96 -2.74
CA LEU A 75 -10.82 -20.10 -4.14
C LEU A 75 -10.60 -21.55 -4.57
N LEU A 76 -11.65 -22.21 -5.05
CA LEU A 76 -11.58 -23.60 -5.50
C LEU A 76 -11.22 -23.68 -6.98
N CYS A 77 -11.88 -22.87 -7.81
CA CYS A 77 -11.55 -22.71 -9.23
C CYS A 77 -12.34 -21.58 -9.89
N CYS A 78 -11.88 -21.15 -11.05
CA CYS A 78 -12.65 -20.36 -12.00
C CYS A 78 -12.99 -21.25 -13.21
N LYS A 79 -14.26 -21.27 -13.63
CA LYS A 79 -14.75 -22.05 -14.78
C LYS A 79 -15.46 -21.13 -15.74
N ARG A 80 -15.30 -21.38 -17.04
CA ARG A 80 -16.11 -20.73 -18.06
C ARG A 80 -17.54 -21.25 -17.94
N ALA A 81 -18.51 -20.35 -17.81
CA ALA A 81 -19.92 -20.73 -17.82
C ALA A 81 -20.36 -20.95 -19.29
N PRO A 82 -20.87 -22.15 -19.66
CA PRO A 82 -21.34 -22.42 -21.02
C PRO A 82 -22.63 -21.66 -21.36
N GLY A 83 -23.30 -21.09 -20.36
CA GLY A 83 -24.45 -20.19 -20.49
C GLY A 83 -24.89 -19.63 -19.13
N ALA A 84 -25.84 -18.71 -19.14
CA ALA A 84 -26.26 -17.97 -17.95
C ALA A 84 -27.46 -18.60 -17.21
N THR A 85 -28.00 -19.74 -17.66
CA THR A 85 -29.18 -20.35 -17.02
C THR A 85 -28.83 -20.96 -15.66
N ALA A 86 -29.79 -20.97 -14.73
CA ALA A 86 -29.59 -21.52 -13.39
C ALA A 86 -29.14 -22.98 -13.41
N GLN A 87 -29.70 -23.81 -14.30
CA GLN A 87 -29.33 -25.23 -14.44
C GLN A 87 -27.89 -25.40 -14.93
N GLN A 88 -27.48 -24.64 -15.95
CA GLN A 88 -26.10 -24.71 -16.46
C GLN A 88 -25.07 -24.27 -15.41
N LEU A 89 -25.40 -23.26 -14.60
CA LEU A 89 -24.55 -22.81 -13.50
C LEU A 89 -24.49 -23.87 -12.40
N TYR A 90 -25.61 -24.51 -12.07
CA TYR A 90 -25.67 -25.63 -11.15
C TYR A 90 -24.79 -26.79 -11.63
N ASP A 91 -24.97 -27.26 -12.86
CA ASP A 91 -24.20 -28.36 -13.44
C ASP A 91 -22.70 -28.04 -13.44
N THR A 92 -22.33 -26.80 -13.80
CA THR A 92 -20.92 -26.35 -13.80
C THR A 92 -20.31 -26.39 -12.40
N ILE A 93 -21.05 -25.95 -11.37
CA ILE A 93 -20.58 -25.98 -9.98
C ILE A 93 -20.48 -27.43 -9.49
N VAL A 94 -21.51 -28.24 -9.75
CA VAL A 94 -21.56 -29.65 -9.36
C VAL A 94 -20.41 -30.43 -9.99
N ASP A 95 -20.14 -30.23 -11.28
CA ASP A 95 -19.03 -30.86 -11.99
C ASP A 95 -17.68 -30.38 -11.44
N ALA A 96 -17.54 -29.09 -11.12
CA ALA A 96 -16.33 -28.56 -10.51
C ALA A 96 -16.05 -29.17 -9.12
N LEU A 97 -17.10 -29.42 -8.32
CA LEU A 97 -17.01 -30.05 -7.00
C LEU A 97 -16.75 -31.57 -7.11
N LYS A 98 -17.52 -32.28 -7.94
CA LYS A 98 -17.39 -33.72 -8.16
C LYS A 98 -16.02 -34.10 -8.73
N SER A 99 -15.51 -33.35 -9.70
CA SER A 99 -14.18 -33.57 -10.28
C SER A 99 -13.03 -33.43 -9.27
N ARG A 100 -13.28 -32.80 -8.11
CA ARG A 100 -12.33 -32.63 -7.01
C ARG A 100 -12.65 -33.53 -5.81
N GLY A 101 -13.65 -34.40 -5.92
CA GLY A 101 -14.07 -35.30 -4.85
C GLY A 101 -14.81 -34.61 -3.70
N VAL A 102 -15.36 -33.40 -3.89
CA VAL A 102 -16.13 -32.70 -2.84
C VAL A 102 -17.58 -33.16 -2.84
N THR A 103 -18.13 -33.46 -1.66
CA THR A 103 -19.52 -33.88 -1.47
C THR A 103 -20.37 -32.78 -0.80
N PHE A 104 -21.68 -32.79 -1.05
CA PHE A 104 -22.61 -31.79 -0.52
C PHE A 104 -23.01 -31.98 0.95
N GLY A 105 -22.65 -33.09 1.59
CA GLY A 105 -23.24 -33.48 2.88
C GLY A 105 -23.03 -32.55 4.08
N LYS A 106 -22.19 -31.51 3.95
CA LYS A 106 -21.86 -30.56 5.03
C LYS A 106 -22.07 -29.10 4.65
N ILE A 107 -22.72 -28.83 3.52
CA ILE A 107 -22.97 -27.47 3.08
C ILE A 107 -24.15 -26.88 3.87
N VAL A 108 -23.97 -25.69 4.44
CA VAL A 108 -24.99 -25.04 5.29
C VAL A 108 -25.47 -23.71 4.72
N ALA A 109 -24.73 -23.12 3.78
CA ALA A 109 -25.09 -21.86 3.18
C ALA A 109 -24.58 -21.74 1.74
N GLN A 110 -25.26 -20.90 0.97
CA GLN A 110 -24.93 -20.52 -0.39
C GLN A 110 -25.07 -19.00 -0.55
N THR A 111 -24.13 -18.35 -1.23
CA THR A 111 -24.10 -16.89 -1.38
C THR A 111 -23.69 -16.50 -2.79
N TYR A 112 -24.58 -15.77 -3.47
CA TYR A 112 -24.41 -15.30 -4.85
C TYR A 112 -24.99 -13.89 -5.02
N ASP A 113 -24.83 -13.33 -6.22
CA ASP A 113 -25.46 -12.07 -6.62
C ASP A 113 -27.00 -12.19 -6.76
N GLY A 114 -27.61 -11.06 -7.13
CA GLY A 114 -29.06 -10.90 -7.22
C GLY A 114 -29.65 -11.27 -8.57
N ALA A 115 -28.84 -11.73 -9.53
CA ALA A 115 -29.33 -12.07 -10.86
C ALA A 115 -30.44 -13.12 -10.76
N SER A 116 -31.49 -13.01 -11.57
CA SER A 116 -32.66 -13.92 -11.49
C SER A 116 -32.27 -15.39 -11.59
N ASN A 117 -31.25 -15.71 -12.39
CA ASN A 117 -30.74 -17.06 -12.58
C ASN A 117 -30.00 -17.59 -11.35
N MET A 118 -29.51 -16.72 -10.45
CA MET A 118 -28.86 -17.09 -9.20
C MET A 118 -29.83 -17.05 -8.01
N SER A 119 -30.57 -15.94 -7.89
CA SER A 119 -31.37 -15.56 -6.73
C SER A 119 -32.86 -15.95 -6.84
N GLY A 120 -33.33 -16.43 -8.01
CA GLY A 120 -34.72 -16.79 -8.24
C GLY A 120 -35.24 -17.85 -7.25
N CYS A 121 -36.45 -17.67 -6.74
CA CYS A 121 -37.04 -18.56 -5.73
C CYS A 121 -37.63 -19.87 -6.28
N TYR A 122 -37.91 -19.93 -7.59
CA TYR A 122 -38.47 -21.11 -8.25
C TYR A 122 -37.46 -21.80 -9.16
N ASN A 123 -36.85 -21.04 -10.08
CA ASN A 123 -35.94 -21.56 -11.11
C ASN A 123 -34.53 -20.97 -11.01
N GLY A 124 -34.17 -20.34 -9.89
CA GLY A 124 -32.83 -19.81 -9.67
C GLY A 124 -31.90 -20.86 -9.08
N LEU A 125 -30.59 -20.64 -9.16
CA LEU A 125 -29.57 -21.51 -8.59
C LEU A 125 -29.82 -21.83 -7.10
N GLN A 126 -30.29 -20.83 -6.33
CA GLN A 126 -30.64 -21.03 -4.92
C GLN A 126 -31.87 -21.91 -4.68
N ALA A 127 -32.77 -22.05 -5.66
CA ALA A 127 -33.90 -22.96 -5.59
C ALA A 127 -33.41 -24.39 -5.91
N ILE A 128 -32.65 -24.54 -7.00
CA ILE A 128 -32.10 -25.83 -7.43
C ILE A 128 -31.26 -26.47 -6.31
N PHE A 129 -30.32 -25.74 -5.70
CA PHE A 129 -29.53 -26.27 -4.58
C PHE A 129 -30.39 -26.63 -3.36
N ARG A 130 -31.48 -25.90 -3.12
CA ARG A 130 -32.38 -26.16 -1.98
C ARG A 130 -33.22 -27.41 -2.22
N ASP A 131 -33.63 -27.66 -3.45
CA ASP A 131 -34.42 -28.85 -3.81
C ASP A 131 -33.55 -30.11 -3.72
N GLU A 132 -32.29 -30.02 -4.13
CA GLU A 132 -31.33 -31.13 -4.13
C GLU A 132 -30.78 -31.46 -2.73
N ILE A 133 -30.47 -30.44 -1.91
CA ILE A 133 -29.82 -30.63 -0.60
C ILE A 133 -30.84 -30.58 0.54
N GLY A 134 -31.90 -29.80 0.39
CA GLY A 134 -32.95 -29.59 1.39
C GLY A 134 -32.94 -28.19 2.01
N SER A 135 -33.94 -27.91 2.85
CA SER A 135 -34.22 -26.58 3.40
C SER A 135 -33.14 -25.97 4.33
N HIS A 136 -32.14 -26.76 4.73
CA HIS A 136 -31.10 -26.33 5.67
C HIS A 136 -29.96 -25.55 4.99
N ILE A 137 -29.89 -25.52 3.66
CA ILE A 137 -28.94 -24.69 2.92
C ILE A 137 -29.47 -23.26 2.76
N VAL A 138 -28.96 -22.35 3.59
CA VAL A 138 -29.43 -20.96 3.64
C VAL A 138 -28.85 -20.17 2.48
N TYR A 139 -29.72 -19.60 1.64
CA TYR A 139 -29.30 -18.62 0.64
C TYR A 139 -29.19 -17.23 1.26
N THR A 140 -28.03 -16.61 1.08
CA THR A 140 -27.81 -15.20 1.41
C THR A 140 -27.48 -14.45 0.13
N HIS A 141 -28.29 -13.45 -0.19
CA HIS A 141 -27.97 -12.51 -1.25
C HIS A 141 -26.77 -11.66 -0.82
N CYS A 142 -25.81 -11.41 -1.72
CA CYS A 142 -24.64 -10.62 -1.39
C CYS A 142 -25.02 -9.25 -0.80
N TYR A 143 -24.72 -9.00 0.48
CA TYR A 143 -25.11 -7.76 1.18
C TYR A 143 -24.40 -6.52 0.64
N ALA A 144 -23.15 -6.66 0.18
CA ALA A 144 -22.45 -5.58 -0.51
C ALA A 144 -23.15 -5.20 -1.82
N HIS A 145 -23.58 -6.20 -2.61
CA HIS A 145 -24.38 -5.98 -3.82
C HIS A 145 -25.77 -5.42 -3.48
N THR A 146 -26.40 -5.91 -2.41
CA THR A 146 -27.70 -5.43 -1.91
C THR A 146 -27.67 -3.93 -1.62
N LEU A 147 -26.66 -3.48 -0.86
CA LEU A 147 -26.50 -2.07 -0.54
C LEU A 147 -26.24 -1.23 -1.81
N ASN A 148 -25.49 -1.77 -2.76
CA ASN A 148 -25.30 -1.11 -4.06
C ASN A 148 -26.63 -0.95 -4.82
N LEU A 149 -27.49 -1.99 -4.84
CA LEU A 149 -28.81 -1.91 -5.47
C LEU A 149 -29.69 -0.85 -4.80
N VAL A 150 -29.73 -0.79 -3.46
CA VAL A 150 -30.45 0.26 -2.71
C VAL A 150 -30.07 1.66 -3.19
N LEU A 151 -28.77 1.92 -3.26
CA LEU A 151 -28.26 3.23 -3.67
C LEU A 151 -28.51 3.48 -5.16
N SER A 152 -28.48 2.45 -6.00
CA SER A 152 -28.79 2.58 -7.41
C SER A 152 -30.27 2.83 -7.69
N ASP A 153 -31.17 2.23 -6.91
CA ASP A 153 -32.61 2.51 -6.99
C ASP A 153 -32.86 4.01 -6.70
N SER A 154 -32.21 4.54 -5.64
CA SER A 154 -32.35 5.95 -5.26
C SER A 154 -31.83 6.94 -6.31
N ALA A 155 -30.83 6.53 -7.11
CA ALA A 155 -30.26 7.36 -8.16
C ALA A 155 -31.22 7.55 -9.37
N GLY A 156 -32.23 6.69 -9.50
CA GLY A 156 -33.17 6.67 -10.61
C GLY A 156 -34.59 7.15 -10.29
N THR A 157 -34.85 7.70 -9.10
CA THR A 157 -36.23 7.98 -8.63
C THR A 157 -36.72 9.39 -8.96
N ALA A 158 -35.93 10.40 -8.64
CA ALA A 158 -36.31 11.80 -8.80
C ALA A 158 -35.55 12.45 -9.96
N ILE A 159 -36.23 13.33 -10.70
CA ILE A 159 -35.66 13.95 -11.92
C ILE A 159 -34.38 14.73 -11.62
N ASN A 160 -34.30 15.41 -10.47
CA ASN A 160 -33.14 16.16 -10.04
C ASN A 160 -31.94 15.24 -9.71
N VAL A 161 -32.20 14.02 -9.23
CA VAL A 161 -31.18 13.02 -8.92
C VAL A 161 -30.61 12.43 -10.21
N ILE A 162 -31.50 12.05 -11.14
CA ILE A 162 -31.13 11.56 -12.47
C ILE A 162 -30.30 12.63 -13.18
N THR A 163 -30.76 13.89 -13.12
CA THR A 163 -30.07 15.05 -13.71
C THR A 163 -28.69 15.23 -13.10
N LEU A 164 -28.56 15.23 -11.77
CA LEU A 164 -27.27 15.33 -11.08
C LEU A 164 -26.27 14.27 -11.55
N PHE A 165 -26.60 12.99 -11.49
CA PHE A 165 -25.67 11.93 -11.87
C PHE A 165 -25.40 11.89 -13.39
N SER A 166 -26.39 12.26 -14.21
CA SER A 166 -26.20 12.44 -15.65
C SER A 166 -25.23 13.58 -15.93
N ASP A 167 -25.36 14.70 -15.23
CA ASP A 167 -24.52 15.87 -15.42
C ASP A 167 -23.10 15.66 -14.89
N LEU A 168 -22.92 14.90 -13.81
CA LEU A 168 -21.60 14.45 -13.36
C LEU A 168 -20.89 13.58 -14.41
N GLU A 169 -21.59 12.61 -15.02
CA GLU A 169 -21.00 11.76 -16.07
C GLU A 169 -20.71 12.57 -17.35
N LYS A 170 -21.60 13.50 -17.74
CA LYS A 170 -21.37 14.44 -18.85
C LYS A 170 -20.18 15.35 -18.57
N THR A 171 -20.02 15.83 -17.34
CA THR A 171 -18.87 16.65 -16.92
C THR A 171 -17.58 15.85 -17.05
N TYR A 172 -17.55 14.63 -16.51
CA TYR A 172 -16.41 13.73 -16.70
C TYR A 172 -16.11 13.52 -18.19
N THR A 173 -17.14 13.24 -19.00
CA THR A 173 -17.00 13.00 -20.44
C THR A 173 -16.45 14.23 -21.17
N LEU A 174 -16.99 15.42 -20.90
CA LEU A 174 -16.54 16.69 -21.48
C LEU A 174 -15.07 17.00 -21.12
N PHE A 175 -14.71 16.78 -19.85
CA PHE A 175 -13.37 17.08 -19.33
C PHE A 175 -12.33 16.02 -19.72
N SER A 176 -12.74 14.76 -19.98
CA SER A 176 -11.84 13.68 -20.40
C SER A 176 -11.68 13.57 -21.92
N GLN A 177 -12.70 13.94 -22.70
CA GLN A 177 -12.64 13.92 -24.17
C GLN A 177 -11.92 15.14 -24.76
N SER A 178 -11.68 16.19 -23.97
CA SER A 178 -11.03 17.42 -24.43
C SER A 178 -9.78 17.71 -23.60
N GLU A 179 -8.60 17.50 -24.19
CA GLU A 179 -7.31 17.85 -23.55
C GLU A 179 -7.25 19.32 -23.15
N LYS A 180 -7.86 20.21 -23.95
CA LYS A 180 -7.90 21.65 -23.67
C LYS A 180 -8.71 21.94 -22.41
N ILE A 181 -9.88 21.34 -22.26
CA ILE A 181 -10.73 21.50 -21.07
C ILE A 181 -10.06 20.85 -19.85
N HIS A 182 -9.41 19.68 -20.03
CA HIS A 182 -8.64 19.03 -18.97
C HIS A 182 -7.52 19.93 -18.43
N SER A 183 -6.73 20.52 -19.32
CA SER A 183 -5.67 21.46 -18.98
C SER A 183 -6.19 22.72 -18.29
N MET A 184 -7.33 23.26 -18.74
CA MET A 184 -8.01 24.38 -18.08
C MET A 184 -8.43 24.01 -16.64
N PHE A 185 -8.92 22.79 -16.43
CA PHE A 185 -9.29 22.30 -15.10
C PHE A 185 -8.08 22.09 -14.18
N GLU A 186 -6.95 21.59 -14.70
CA GLU A 186 -5.70 21.54 -13.92
C GLU A 186 -5.20 22.95 -13.57
N SER A 187 -5.29 23.88 -14.52
CA SER A 187 -4.84 25.26 -14.35
C SER A 187 -5.71 26.00 -13.34
N ALA A 188 -7.04 25.84 -13.40
CA ALA A 188 -7.97 26.41 -12.43
C ALA A 188 -7.66 25.96 -11.00
N GLN A 189 -7.35 24.67 -10.81
CA GLN A 189 -6.95 24.12 -9.51
C GLN A 189 -5.60 24.68 -9.01
N LYS A 190 -4.61 24.81 -9.92
CA LYS A 190 -3.29 25.38 -9.59
C LYS A 190 -3.40 26.85 -9.21
N VAL A 191 -4.22 27.63 -9.91
CA VAL A 191 -4.47 29.06 -9.60
C VAL A 191 -5.08 29.21 -8.21
N GLN A 192 -5.97 28.30 -7.81
CA GLN A 192 -6.54 28.27 -6.46
C GLN A 192 -5.62 27.60 -5.41
N LYS A 193 -4.37 27.24 -5.75
CA LYS A 193 -3.41 26.53 -4.89
C LYS A 193 -3.93 25.21 -4.31
N LEU A 194 -4.85 24.55 -5.03
CA LEU A 194 -5.42 23.26 -4.62
C LEU A 194 -4.58 22.10 -5.17
N LYS A 195 -4.50 21.00 -4.42
CA LYS A 195 -3.93 19.73 -4.93
C LYS A 195 -4.72 19.29 -6.17
N VAL A 196 -4.04 19.06 -7.28
CA VAL A 196 -4.68 18.64 -8.53
C VAL A 196 -5.33 17.27 -8.36
N LEU A 197 -6.65 17.22 -8.56
CA LEU A 197 -7.45 16.01 -8.57
C LEU A 197 -8.07 15.82 -9.96
N SER A 198 -8.19 14.56 -10.38
CA SER A 198 -8.92 14.17 -11.58
C SER A 198 -10.36 13.78 -11.26
N LEU A 199 -11.31 14.29 -12.06
CA LEU A 199 -12.69 13.82 -12.04
C LEU A 199 -12.73 12.32 -12.29
N LYS A 200 -13.65 11.63 -11.62
CA LYS A 200 -13.80 10.18 -11.71
C LYS A 200 -15.05 9.83 -12.51
N ARG A 201 -14.91 8.84 -13.39
CA ARG A 201 -16.03 8.27 -14.14
C ARG A 201 -16.99 7.55 -13.19
N ILE A 202 -18.28 7.63 -13.47
CA ILE A 202 -19.29 6.83 -12.79
C ILE A 202 -19.38 5.46 -13.48
N ASN A 203 -18.87 4.42 -12.81
CA ASN A 203 -19.04 3.04 -13.27
C ASN A 203 -20.31 2.45 -12.67
N THR A 204 -21.27 2.09 -13.52
CA THR A 204 -22.58 1.53 -13.13
C THR A 204 -22.48 0.25 -12.28
N VAL A 205 -21.41 -0.53 -12.45
CA VAL A 205 -21.18 -1.81 -11.75
C VAL A 205 -20.60 -1.63 -10.34
N ARG A 206 -19.98 -0.49 -10.00
CA ARG A 206 -19.27 -0.29 -8.72
C ARG A 206 -19.62 1.06 -8.09
N TRP A 207 -20.52 1.02 -7.11
CA TRP A 207 -21.12 2.18 -6.45
C TRP A 207 -20.12 3.18 -5.86
N ASN A 208 -18.98 2.72 -5.30
CA ASN A 208 -17.93 3.59 -4.77
C ASN A 208 -17.52 4.67 -5.80
N SER A 209 -17.65 4.41 -7.10
CA SER A 209 -17.39 5.40 -8.15
C SER A 209 -18.30 6.64 -8.11
N ARG A 210 -19.59 6.50 -7.74
CA ARG A 210 -20.53 7.63 -7.58
C ARG A 210 -20.15 8.49 -6.38
N GLU A 211 -19.81 7.88 -5.25
CA GLU A 211 -19.31 8.60 -4.06
C GLU A 211 -18.03 9.37 -4.40
N PHE A 212 -17.05 8.71 -5.00
CA PHE A 212 -15.78 9.36 -5.36
C PHE A 212 -15.97 10.47 -6.40
N SER A 213 -16.82 10.26 -7.41
CA SER A 213 -17.11 11.27 -8.44
C SER A 213 -17.77 12.50 -7.83
N LEU A 214 -18.84 12.31 -7.04
CA LEU A 214 -19.53 13.39 -6.34
C LEU A 214 -18.60 14.13 -5.36
N LYS A 215 -17.79 13.40 -4.61
CA LYS A 215 -16.83 13.98 -3.67
C LYS A 215 -15.80 14.87 -4.36
N VAL A 216 -15.20 14.40 -5.47
CA VAL A 216 -14.22 15.20 -6.21
C VAL A 216 -14.90 16.41 -6.87
N PHE A 217 -16.12 16.26 -7.38
CA PHE A 217 -16.91 17.35 -7.93
C PHE A 217 -17.17 18.44 -6.88
N LEU A 218 -17.72 18.10 -5.72
CA LEU A 218 -18.00 19.07 -4.65
C LEU A 218 -16.73 19.77 -4.16
N LEU A 219 -15.64 19.01 -3.96
CA LEU A 219 -14.33 19.57 -3.57
C LEU A 219 -13.72 20.52 -4.61
N ARG A 220 -14.18 20.48 -5.86
CA ARG A 220 -13.64 21.25 -6.98
C ARG A 220 -14.73 22.06 -7.70
N TYR A 221 -15.85 22.31 -7.05
CA TYR A 221 -17.03 22.94 -7.64
C TYR A 221 -16.68 24.27 -8.32
N ASP A 222 -15.98 25.17 -7.62
CA ASP A 222 -15.57 26.47 -8.17
C ASP A 222 -14.68 26.35 -9.41
N CYS A 223 -13.75 25.38 -9.40
CA CYS A 223 -12.89 25.10 -10.55
C CYS A 223 -13.70 24.54 -11.73
N VAL A 224 -14.69 23.68 -11.47
CA VAL A 224 -15.56 23.12 -12.50
C VAL A 224 -16.42 24.22 -13.11
N MET A 225 -17.06 25.06 -12.28
CA MET A 225 -17.91 26.16 -12.73
C MET A 225 -17.14 27.16 -13.58
N LYS A 226 -15.94 27.57 -13.13
CA LYS A 226 -15.07 28.47 -13.89
C LYS A 226 -14.71 27.90 -15.27
N VAL A 227 -14.33 26.62 -15.33
CA VAL A 227 -13.97 25.98 -16.60
C VAL A 227 -15.18 25.87 -17.53
N LEU A 228 -16.37 25.57 -16.99
CA LEU A 228 -17.59 25.53 -17.80
C LEU A 228 -17.91 26.92 -18.39
N GLU A 229 -17.81 27.98 -17.59
CA GLU A 229 -17.98 29.37 -18.03
C GLU A 229 -16.97 29.75 -19.13
N ASP A 230 -15.69 29.46 -18.92
CA ASP A 230 -14.62 29.74 -19.88
C ASP A 230 -14.83 28.97 -21.20
N VAL A 231 -15.37 27.75 -21.14
CA VAL A 231 -15.70 26.94 -22.33
C VAL A 231 -16.89 27.53 -23.08
N VAL A 232 -17.91 28.03 -22.38
CA VAL A 232 -19.07 28.68 -23.00
C VAL A 232 -18.66 29.97 -23.71
N ALA A 233 -17.86 30.81 -23.05
CA ALA A 233 -17.36 32.06 -23.59
C ALA A 233 -16.35 31.86 -24.73
N GLY A 234 -15.57 30.77 -24.69
CA GLY A 234 -14.52 30.50 -25.64
C GLY A 234 -15.03 30.20 -27.06
N THR A 235 -14.60 30.99 -28.05
CA THR A 235 -14.91 30.78 -29.47
C THR A 235 -14.20 29.57 -30.07
N SER A 236 -13.14 29.09 -29.42
CA SER A 236 -12.28 27.99 -29.87
C SER A 236 -12.81 26.57 -29.60
N PHE A 237 -13.99 26.44 -28.99
CA PHE A 237 -14.60 25.14 -28.68
C PHE A 237 -15.73 24.82 -29.66
N SER A 238 -15.94 23.53 -29.94
CA SER A 238 -17.01 23.12 -30.86
C SER A 238 -18.38 23.56 -30.36
N SER A 239 -19.32 23.81 -31.26
CA SER A 239 -20.70 24.17 -30.91
C SER A 239 -21.34 23.16 -29.95
N LYS A 240 -21.06 21.86 -30.13
CA LYS A 240 -21.50 20.79 -29.24
C LYS A 240 -20.88 20.89 -27.84
N GLN A 241 -19.58 21.16 -27.72
CA GLN A 241 -18.91 21.33 -26.43
C GLN A 241 -19.40 22.58 -25.70
N ARG A 242 -19.56 23.70 -26.40
CA ARG A 242 -20.10 24.95 -25.84
C ARG A 242 -21.54 24.80 -25.36
N ALA A 243 -22.39 24.17 -26.17
CA ALA A 243 -23.77 23.88 -25.77
C ALA A 243 -23.85 22.92 -24.58
N THR A 244 -23.01 21.88 -24.55
CA THR A 244 -22.96 20.94 -23.43
C THR A 244 -22.45 21.63 -22.16
N ALA A 245 -21.38 22.43 -22.26
CA ALA A 245 -20.83 23.20 -21.14
C ALA A 245 -21.84 24.23 -20.61
N GLY A 246 -22.57 24.92 -21.50
CA GLY A 246 -23.62 25.87 -21.13
C GLY A 246 -24.76 25.18 -20.40
N GLY A 247 -25.24 24.05 -20.91
CA GLY A 247 -26.26 23.26 -20.24
C GLY A 247 -25.82 22.74 -18.86
N LEU A 248 -24.55 22.32 -18.71
CA LEU A 248 -23.98 21.90 -17.43
C LEU A 248 -23.82 23.06 -16.45
N PHE A 249 -23.35 24.22 -16.92
CA PHE A 249 -23.22 25.43 -16.11
C PHE A 249 -24.57 25.86 -15.56
N GLU A 250 -25.58 25.99 -16.43
CA GLU A 250 -26.96 26.32 -16.03
C GLU A 250 -27.57 25.27 -15.09
N SER A 251 -27.19 24.00 -15.23
CA SER A 251 -27.69 22.93 -14.36
C SER A 251 -27.07 23.01 -12.96
N PHE A 252 -25.75 23.16 -12.86
CA PHE A 252 -25.03 23.25 -11.59
C PHE A 252 -25.19 24.60 -10.87
N GLU A 253 -25.67 25.63 -11.57
CA GLU A 253 -26.10 26.90 -10.96
C GLU A 253 -27.48 26.77 -10.27
N LYS A 254 -28.29 25.75 -10.60
CA LYS A 254 -29.60 25.56 -9.97
C LYS A 254 -29.46 25.04 -8.55
N LYS A 255 -30.03 25.76 -7.59
CA LYS A 255 -30.09 25.36 -6.18
C LYS A 255 -30.67 23.96 -5.97
N GLN A 256 -31.67 23.57 -6.78
CA GLN A 256 -32.27 22.23 -6.73
C GLN A 256 -31.23 21.13 -6.97
N ILE A 257 -30.31 21.32 -7.92
CA ILE A 257 -29.29 20.32 -8.27
C ILE A 257 -28.19 20.29 -7.21
N MET A 258 -27.73 21.46 -6.75
CA MET A 258 -26.71 21.51 -5.69
C MET A 258 -27.22 20.98 -4.36
N ALA A 259 -28.44 21.33 -3.94
CA ALA A 259 -29.09 20.74 -2.76
C ALA A 259 -29.19 19.20 -2.88
N THR A 260 -29.47 18.69 -4.09
CA THR A 260 -29.48 17.25 -4.36
C THR A 260 -28.07 16.64 -4.25
N ALA A 261 -27.02 17.35 -4.67
CA ALA A 261 -25.64 16.92 -4.53
C ALA A 261 -25.22 16.78 -3.06
N TYR A 262 -25.57 17.75 -2.22
CA TYR A 262 -25.32 17.69 -0.78
C TYR A 262 -26.17 16.63 -0.07
N LEU A 263 -27.42 16.43 -0.50
CA LEU A 263 -28.24 15.32 -0.02
C LEU A 263 -27.54 13.97 -0.24
N PHE A 264 -27.04 13.70 -1.44
CA PHE A 264 -26.36 12.45 -1.74
C PHE A 264 -25.01 12.32 -1.04
N ARG A 265 -24.29 13.43 -0.79
CA ARG A 265 -23.11 13.43 0.07
C ARG A 265 -23.44 12.90 1.47
N GLU A 266 -24.51 13.39 2.10
CA GLU A 266 -24.90 12.94 3.44
C GLU A 266 -25.38 11.48 3.45
N ILE A 267 -26.15 11.05 2.44
CA ILE A 267 -26.51 9.64 2.26
C ILE A 267 -25.27 8.76 2.17
N PHE A 268 -24.23 9.19 1.44
CA PHE A 268 -22.97 8.45 1.31
C PHE A 268 -22.14 8.46 2.60
N VAL A 269 -22.15 9.55 3.37
CA VAL A 269 -21.51 9.58 4.70
C VAL A 269 -22.14 8.56 5.64
N ILE A 270 -23.47 8.43 5.63
CA ILE A 270 -24.21 7.48 6.47
C ILE A 270 -23.99 6.01 6.02
N THR A 271 -23.99 5.76 4.70
CA THR A 271 -23.91 4.40 4.15
C THR A 271 -22.49 3.89 3.89
N GLY A 272 -21.50 4.79 3.80
CA GLY A 272 -20.10 4.48 3.52
C GLY A 272 -19.43 3.54 4.55
N PRO A 273 -19.59 3.76 5.87
CA PRO A 273 -19.09 2.83 6.89
C PRO A 273 -19.67 1.42 6.76
N LEU A 274 -20.97 1.30 6.51
CA LEU A 274 -21.65 0.02 6.28
C LEU A 274 -21.11 -0.67 5.03
N SER A 275 -20.91 0.06 3.93
CA SER A 275 -20.38 -0.51 2.69
C SER A 275 -18.98 -1.09 2.86
N ARG A 276 -18.08 -0.36 3.54
CA ARG A 276 -16.72 -0.85 3.84
C ARG A 276 -16.73 -2.06 4.76
N TYR A 277 -17.63 -2.09 5.75
CA TYR A 277 -17.74 -3.21 6.67
C TYR A 277 -18.22 -4.48 5.96
N LEU A 278 -19.26 -4.39 5.12
CA LEU A 278 -19.81 -5.53 4.36
C LEU A 278 -18.82 -6.15 3.36
N GLN A 279 -17.76 -5.42 2.99
CA GLN A 279 -16.69 -5.89 2.09
C GLN A 279 -15.45 -6.41 2.84
N SER A 280 -15.46 -6.43 4.17
CA SER A 280 -14.33 -6.92 4.96
C SER A 280 -14.24 -8.46 4.95
N VAL A 281 -13.04 -9.01 5.17
CA VAL A 281 -12.81 -10.47 5.16
C VAL A 281 -13.50 -11.17 6.35
N ASN A 282 -13.64 -10.48 7.49
CA ASN A 282 -14.17 -11.03 8.74
C ASN A 282 -15.51 -10.38 9.13
N VAL A 283 -16.48 -10.35 8.20
CA VAL A 283 -17.82 -9.83 8.49
C VAL A 283 -18.51 -10.71 9.54
N ASP A 284 -18.92 -10.07 10.63
CA ASP A 284 -19.93 -10.56 11.56
C ASP A 284 -21.30 -10.05 11.11
N LEU A 285 -22.22 -10.98 10.83
CA LEU A 285 -23.56 -10.67 10.32
C LEU A 285 -24.48 -10.04 11.38
N GLY A 286 -24.29 -10.33 12.67
CA GLY A 286 -25.03 -9.67 13.76
C GLY A 286 -24.63 -8.21 13.88
N LYS A 287 -23.32 -7.93 13.83
CA LYS A 287 -22.83 -6.54 13.76
C LYS A 287 -23.25 -5.85 12.45
N ALA A 288 -23.32 -6.58 11.34
CA ALA A 288 -23.83 -6.03 10.07
C ALA A 288 -25.29 -5.56 10.21
N LEU A 289 -26.16 -6.34 10.86
CA LEU A 289 -27.54 -5.94 11.14
C LEU A 289 -27.61 -4.70 12.04
N ALA A 290 -26.81 -4.64 13.10
CA ALA A 290 -26.75 -3.46 13.97
C ALA A 290 -26.30 -2.20 13.20
N MET A 291 -25.33 -2.33 12.29
CA MET A 291 -24.90 -1.22 11.44
C MET A 291 -25.98 -0.82 10.42
N ILE A 292 -26.73 -1.79 9.87
CA ILE A 292 -27.89 -1.51 9.01
C ILE A 292 -28.95 -0.71 9.78
N ASP A 293 -29.27 -1.11 11.01
CA ASP A 293 -30.24 -0.42 11.87
C ASP A 293 -29.77 0.99 12.26
N SER A 294 -28.47 1.14 12.57
CA SER A 294 -27.87 2.45 12.81
C SER A 294 -27.94 3.35 11.57
N SER A 295 -27.59 2.84 10.38
CA SER A 295 -27.70 3.61 9.13
C SER A 295 -29.15 3.98 8.81
N LEU A 296 -30.11 3.06 9.01
CA LEU A 296 -31.54 3.33 8.85
C LEU A 296 -32.03 4.42 9.81
N SER A 297 -31.56 4.42 11.05
CA SER A 297 -31.92 5.43 12.05
C SER A 297 -31.35 6.81 11.69
N GLN A 298 -30.10 6.86 11.23
CA GLN A 298 -29.48 8.10 10.75
C GLN A 298 -30.18 8.63 9.49
N LEU A 299 -30.59 7.77 8.55
CA LEU A 299 -31.38 8.18 7.38
C LEU A 299 -32.77 8.70 7.75
N GLN A 300 -33.42 8.11 8.76
CA GLN A 300 -34.70 8.61 9.29
C GLN A 300 -34.54 9.99 9.95
N ARG A 301 -33.43 10.21 10.67
CA ARG A 301 -33.11 11.53 11.20
C ARG A 301 -32.87 12.54 10.07
N LEU A 302 -32.06 12.16 9.08
CA LEU A 302 -31.81 12.99 7.89
C LEU A 302 -33.14 13.39 7.24
N ARG A 303 -34.07 12.44 7.04
CA ARG A 303 -35.41 12.67 6.50
C ARG A 303 -36.21 13.77 7.23
N SER A 304 -35.93 13.99 8.51
CA SER A 304 -36.64 14.95 9.37
C SER A 304 -36.05 16.36 9.31
N GLU A 305 -34.85 16.54 8.74
CA GLU A 305 -34.08 17.79 8.76
C GLU A 305 -33.70 18.27 7.32
N PRO A 306 -34.65 18.43 6.38
CA PRO A 306 -34.34 18.86 5.00
C PRO A 306 -33.74 20.27 4.92
N GLU A 307 -34.07 21.15 5.85
CA GLU A 307 -33.55 22.51 5.93
C GLU A 307 -32.04 22.54 6.21
N GLU A 308 -31.50 21.53 6.91
CA GLU A 308 -30.07 21.44 7.22
C GLU A 308 -29.24 21.17 5.95
N ILE A 309 -29.76 20.39 5.00
CA ILE A 309 -29.11 20.19 3.69
C ILE A 309 -28.97 21.51 2.94
N ILE A 310 -30.01 22.35 2.99
CA ILE A 310 -29.96 23.67 2.36
C ILE A 310 -28.96 24.56 3.08
N ARG A 311 -28.91 24.52 4.41
CA ARG A 311 -27.93 25.29 5.19
C ARG A 311 -26.49 24.89 4.86
N ILE A 312 -26.21 23.59 4.71
CA ILE A 312 -24.90 23.08 4.29
C ILE A 312 -24.58 23.55 2.87
N CYS A 313 -25.54 23.43 1.95
CA CYS A 313 -25.40 23.88 0.57
C CYS A 313 -25.07 25.39 0.48
N ASP A 314 -25.79 26.21 1.24
CA ASP A 314 -25.64 27.67 1.23
C ASP A 314 -24.31 28.13 1.85
N ASN A 315 -23.85 27.43 2.90
CA ASN A 315 -22.55 27.69 3.52
C ASN A 315 -21.37 27.34 2.60
N GLU A 316 -21.47 26.24 1.85
CA GLU A 316 -20.35 25.72 1.05
C GLU A 316 -20.34 26.25 -0.40
N CYS A 317 -21.48 26.62 -0.99
CA CYS A 317 -21.58 27.13 -2.36
C CYS A 317 -21.95 28.62 -2.48
N GLY A 318 -22.22 29.31 -1.37
CA GLY A 318 -22.72 30.68 -1.37
C GLY A 318 -24.25 30.77 -1.58
N PRO A 319 -24.84 31.99 -1.59
CA PRO A 319 -26.29 32.18 -1.69
C PRO A 319 -26.76 31.92 -3.12
N VAL A 320 -26.97 30.65 -3.46
CA VAL A 320 -27.63 30.28 -4.71
C VAL A 320 -29.13 30.57 -4.55
N GLU A 321 -29.74 31.28 -5.49
CA GLU A 321 -31.18 31.58 -5.44
C GLU A 321 -32.01 30.44 -6.05
N TRP A 322 -33.19 30.21 -5.46
CA TRP A 322 -34.17 29.31 -6.05
C TRP A 322 -34.80 29.97 -7.28
N LYS A 323 -34.32 29.67 -8.48
CA LYS A 323 -34.94 30.17 -9.72
C LYS A 323 -36.37 29.63 -9.84
N GLU A 324 -37.37 30.53 -9.92
CA GLU A 324 -38.78 30.19 -10.08
C GLU A 324 -39.07 29.62 -11.48
N THR A 325 -39.82 28.52 -11.53
CA THR A 325 -40.34 27.99 -12.80
C THR A 325 -41.56 28.81 -13.21
N ARG A 326 -41.54 29.41 -14.41
CA ARG A 326 -42.68 30.17 -14.94
C ARG A 326 -43.93 29.28 -15.02
N VAL A 327 -44.95 29.58 -14.21
CA VAL A 327 -46.25 28.90 -14.28
C VAL A 327 -46.90 29.23 -15.62
N ARG A 328 -47.23 28.20 -16.41
CA ARG A 328 -47.87 28.37 -17.71
C ARG A 328 -49.35 28.73 -17.47
N SER A 329 -49.72 29.98 -17.70
CA SER A 329 -51.12 30.42 -17.69
C SER A 329 -51.92 29.62 -18.72
N ARG A 330 -52.78 28.71 -18.27
CA ARG A 330 -53.77 28.05 -19.13
C ARG A 330 -54.94 29.03 -19.36
N ARG A 331 -55.45 29.13 -20.60
CA ARG A 331 -56.69 29.88 -20.86
C ARG A 331 -57.83 29.20 -20.10
N VAL A 332 -58.40 29.90 -19.14
CA VAL A 332 -59.62 29.49 -18.42
C VAL A 332 -60.79 29.67 -19.38
N MET A 333 -61.61 28.64 -19.55
CA MET A 333 -62.86 28.71 -20.33
C MET A 333 -63.98 29.19 -19.41
N ASP A 334 -64.98 29.90 -19.95
CA ASP A 334 -66.14 30.36 -19.16
C ASP A 334 -66.83 29.17 -18.47
N GLY A 335 -66.82 29.15 -17.13
CA GLY A 335 -67.48 28.14 -16.30
C GLY A 335 -66.56 27.30 -15.38
N GLU A 336 -65.23 27.40 -15.48
CA GLU A 336 -64.31 26.69 -14.57
C GLU A 336 -64.20 27.41 -13.20
N ILE A 337 -64.65 26.76 -12.11
CA ILE A 337 -64.71 27.35 -10.74
C ILE A 337 -63.52 26.92 -9.85
N ALA A 338 -62.62 26.03 -10.28
CA ALA A 338 -61.52 25.56 -9.43
C ALA A 338 -60.14 25.93 -9.99
N ARG A 339 -59.36 26.66 -9.17
CA ARG A 339 -57.90 26.72 -9.30
C ARG A 339 -57.36 25.49 -8.55
N ASP A 340 -56.92 24.45 -9.26
CA ASP A 340 -56.03 23.46 -8.66
C ASP A 340 -54.70 24.19 -8.37
N GLU A 341 -54.50 24.64 -7.12
CA GLU A 341 -53.35 25.44 -6.70
C GLU A 341 -52.00 24.77 -7.06
N PRO A 342 -51.08 25.48 -7.75
CA PRO A 342 -49.69 25.11 -7.77
C PRO A 342 -48.84 26.28 -7.29
N GLU A 343 -48.83 26.55 -5.99
CA GLU A 343 -47.84 27.44 -5.38
C GLU A 343 -47.11 26.73 -4.22
N ALA A 344 -46.57 25.54 -4.51
CA ALA A 344 -45.47 25.05 -3.68
C ALA A 344 -44.22 25.87 -4.05
N THR A 345 -43.65 26.57 -3.08
CA THR A 345 -42.36 27.26 -3.25
C THR A 345 -41.33 26.30 -3.87
N PRO A 346 -40.34 26.77 -4.65
CA PRO A 346 -39.34 25.89 -5.26
C PRO A 346 -38.65 24.95 -4.26
N PHE A 347 -38.46 25.41 -3.02
CA PHE A 347 -37.99 24.60 -1.90
C PHE A 347 -39.01 23.50 -1.51
N ALA A 348 -40.27 23.84 -1.30
CA ALA A 348 -41.32 22.87 -0.97
C ALA A 348 -41.48 21.80 -2.07
N HIS A 349 -41.35 22.21 -3.34
CA HIS A 349 -41.35 21.29 -4.48
C HIS A 349 -40.14 20.35 -4.44
N TRP A 350 -38.91 20.86 -4.28
CA TRP A 350 -37.72 20.01 -4.15
C TRP A 350 -37.79 19.08 -2.93
N LYS A 351 -38.28 19.59 -1.80
CA LYS A 351 -38.47 18.82 -0.55
C LYS A 351 -39.39 17.61 -0.80
N ARG A 352 -40.53 17.82 -1.47
CA ARG A 352 -41.50 16.75 -1.78
C ARG A 352 -41.02 15.81 -2.88
N GLU A 353 -40.66 16.33 -4.05
CA GLU A 353 -40.42 15.54 -5.27
C GLU A 353 -39.01 14.96 -5.36
N THR A 354 -38.06 15.46 -4.57
CA THR A 354 -36.65 15.02 -4.64
C THR A 354 -36.16 14.52 -3.30
N PHE A 355 -36.20 15.34 -2.25
CA PHE A 355 -35.62 14.99 -0.96
C PHE A 355 -36.34 13.79 -0.32
N HIS A 356 -37.65 13.89 -0.10
CA HIS A 356 -38.41 12.80 0.50
C HIS A 356 -38.41 11.56 -0.39
N VAL A 357 -38.59 11.71 -1.71
CA VAL A 357 -38.55 10.58 -2.66
C VAL A 357 -37.21 9.83 -2.61
N ALA A 358 -36.08 10.54 -2.62
CA ALA A 358 -34.75 9.92 -2.60
C ALA A 358 -34.49 9.21 -1.26
N VAL A 359 -34.70 9.91 -0.13
CA VAL A 359 -34.46 9.36 1.21
C VAL A 359 -35.40 8.19 1.52
N ASP A 360 -36.69 8.32 1.19
CA ASP A 360 -37.69 7.26 1.41
C ASP A 360 -37.40 6.05 0.53
N THR A 361 -36.91 6.25 -0.70
CA THR A 361 -36.47 5.11 -1.53
C THR A 361 -35.30 4.38 -0.90
N VAL A 362 -34.27 5.08 -0.40
CA VAL A 362 -33.13 4.44 0.28
C VAL A 362 -33.63 3.68 1.52
N ILE A 363 -34.44 4.31 2.37
CA ILE A 363 -34.96 3.69 3.59
C ILE A 363 -35.80 2.45 3.28
N ASN A 364 -36.76 2.56 2.35
CA ASN A 364 -37.65 1.45 2.00
C ASN A 364 -36.91 0.32 1.30
N SER A 365 -35.98 0.65 0.39
CA SER A 365 -35.16 -0.36 -0.29
C SER A 365 -34.21 -1.06 0.69
N MET A 366 -33.60 -0.34 1.64
CA MET A 366 -32.81 -0.96 2.73
C MET A 366 -33.66 -1.90 3.58
N ARG A 367 -34.83 -1.44 4.07
CA ARG A 367 -35.73 -2.26 4.87
C ARG A 367 -36.13 -3.53 4.12
N ASN A 368 -36.67 -3.40 2.91
CA ASN A 368 -37.18 -4.53 2.15
C ASN A 368 -36.08 -5.55 1.77
N ARG A 369 -34.90 -5.07 1.36
CA ARG A 369 -33.86 -5.95 0.81
C ARG A 369 -33.04 -6.66 1.89
N PHE A 370 -32.90 -6.09 3.09
CA PHE A 370 -32.21 -6.75 4.21
C PHE A 370 -33.15 -7.60 5.10
N GLU A 371 -34.47 -7.56 4.90
CA GLU A 371 -35.43 -8.27 5.75
C GLU A 371 -35.39 -9.79 5.61
N LYS A 372 -35.15 -10.31 4.40
CA LYS A 372 -35.36 -11.74 4.07
C LYS A 372 -34.67 -12.72 5.03
N ASN A 373 -33.42 -12.44 5.43
CA ASN A 373 -32.65 -13.29 6.34
C ASN A 373 -32.57 -12.71 7.76
N ARG A 374 -33.19 -11.55 8.03
CA ARG A 374 -33.11 -10.87 9.32
C ARG A 374 -33.62 -11.76 10.48
N PRO A 375 -34.79 -12.43 10.40
CA PRO A 375 -35.27 -13.27 11.50
C PRO A 375 -34.31 -14.41 11.86
N LEU A 376 -33.73 -15.06 10.85
CA LEU A 376 -32.76 -16.14 11.04
C LEU A 376 -31.46 -15.61 11.65
N LEU A 377 -30.94 -14.48 11.17
CA LEU A 377 -29.72 -13.88 11.68
C LEU A 377 -29.89 -13.33 13.10
N GLN A 378 -31.06 -12.77 13.44
CA GLN A 378 -31.41 -12.40 14.81
C GLN A 378 -31.48 -13.63 15.71
N SER A 379 -32.12 -14.71 15.25
CA SER A 379 -32.15 -15.99 15.97
C SER A 379 -30.73 -16.53 16.20
N LEU A 380 -29.85 -16.44 15.19
CA LEU A 380 -28.45 -16.86 15.29
C LEU A 380 -27.62 -15.98 16.23
N ALA A 381 -27.89 -14.67 16.28
CA ALA A 381 -27.23 -13.75 17.21
C ALA A 381 -27.48 -14.11 18.67
N MET A 382 -28.64 -14.73 18.99
CA MET A 382 -28.94 -15.25 20.33
C MET A 382 -28.01 -16.37 20.78
N PHE A 383 -27.37 -17.08 19.84
CA PHE A 383 -26.35 -18.10 20.14
C PHE A 383 -24.94 -17.50 20.26
N SER A 384 -24.78 -16.20 20.03
CA SER A 384 -23.50 -15.52 20.23
C SER A 384 -23.27 -15.23 21.71
N PRO A 385 -22.09 -15.55 22.27
CA PRO A 385 -21.74 -15.23 23.65
C PRO A 385 -21.90 -13.76 24.04
N SER A 386 -21.79 -12.84 23.08
CA SER A 386 -21.97 -11.40 23.29
C SER A 386 -23.41 -11.01 23.63
N GLY A 387 -24.41 -11.79 23.19
CA GLY A 387 -25.83 -11.53 23.42
C GLY A 387 -26.41 -12.25 24.64
N PHE A 388 -25.64 -13.12 25.30
CA PHE A 388 -26.13 -13.87 26.46
C PHE A 388 -26.55 -13.01 27.67
N PRO A 389 -25.88 -11.88 28.00
CA PRO A 389 -26.35 -11.00 29.07
C PRO A 389 -27.76 -10.45 28.79
N GLU A 390 -28.00 -9.94 27.59
CA GLU A 390 -29.32 -9.44 27.17
C GLU A 390 -30.37 -10.57 27.16
N LEU A 391 -29.99 -11.79 26.79
CA LEU A 391 -30.90 -12.95 26.84
C LEU A 391 -31.33 -13.25 28.28
N VAL A 392 -30.42 -13.18 29.26
CA VAL A 392 -30.72 -13.43 30.67
C VAL A 392 -31.57 -12.31 31.28
N GLU A 393 -31.39 -11.07 30.83
CA GLU A 393 -32.17 -9.92 31.33
C GLU A 393 -33.57 -9.82 30.70
N ASN A 394 -33.71 -10.13 29.41
CA ASN A 394 -34.95 -9.90 28.66
C ASN A 394 -35.95 -11.05 28.69
N PHE A 395 -35.53 -12.28 29.03
CA PHE A 395 -36.41 -13.45 29.04
C PHE A 395 -36.54 -14.01 30.45
N GLN A 396 -37.78 -14.15 30.94
CA GLN A 396 -38.04 -14.67 32.29
C GLN A 396 -38.11 -16.19 32.33
N ASN A 397 -38.48 -16.84 31.22
CA ASN A 397 -38.57 -18.29 31.12
C ASN A 397 -38.22 -18.78 29.70
N ALA A 398 -37.96 -20.09 29.55
CA ALA A 398 -37.57 -20.69 28.28
C ALA A 398 -38.66 -20.63 27.19
N ARG A 399 -39.94 -20.54 27.54
CA ARG A 399 -41.03 -20.42 26.55
C ARG A 399 -41.01 -19.05 25.86
N ASP A 400 -40.64 -17.99 26.59
CA ASP A 400 -40.53 -16.66 26.01
C ASP A 400 -39.40 -16.59 24.96
N LEU A 401 -38.33 -17.36 25.17
CA LEU A 401 -37.17 -17.46 24.26
C LEU A 401 -37.46 -18.29 23.01
N GLU A 402 -38.37 -19.26 23.11
CA GLU A 402 -38.74 -20.17 22.02
C GLU A 402 -39.18 -19.39 20.77
N ALA A 403 -39.99 -18.35 20.95
CA ALA A 403 -40.44 -17.47 19.86
C ALA A 403 -39.26 -16.78 19.14
N SER A 404 -38.23 -16.37 19.87
CA SER A 404 -37.07 -15.65 19.33
C SER A 404 -36.06 -16.54 18.59
N ILE A 405 -36.05 -17.86 18.86
CA ILE A 405 -35.16 -18.82 18.17
C ILE A 405 -35.90 -19.70 17.14
N THR A 406 -37.22 -19.57 17.04
CA THR A 406 -38.07 -20.40 16.16
C THR A 406 -37.58 -20.39 14.71
N SER A 407 -37.13 -19.25 14.18
CA SER A 407 -36.63 -19.19 12.80
C SER A 407 -35.40 -20.08 12.60
N PHE A 408 -34.47 -20.10 13.56
CA PHE A 408 -33.31 -20.99 13.54
C PHE A 408 -33.72 -22.46 13.65
N CYS A 409 -34.57 -22.77 14.63
CA CYS A 409 -35.05 -24.12 14.90
C CYS A 409 -35.79 -24.72 13.71
N THR A 410 -36.69 -23.97 13.07
CA THR A 410 -37.41 -24.41 11.87
C THR A 410 -36.46 -24.63 10.68
N THR A 411 -35.48 -23.73 10.48
CA THR A 411 -34.53 -23.82 9.36
C THR A 411 -33.67 -25.08 9.45
N TYR A 412 -33.15 -25.37 10.64
CA TYR A 412 -32.25 -26.51 10.89
C TYR A 412 -32.96 -27.75 11.44
N ARG A 413 -34.31 -27.75 11.49
CA ARG A 413 -35.14 -28.85 11.99
C ARG A 413 -34.76 -29.30 13.41
N ILE A 414 -34.56 -28.32 14.28
CA ILE A 414 -34.28 -28.52 15.71
C ILE A 414 -35.57 -28.24 16.48
N ASP A 415 -35.84 -29.05 17.51
CA ASP A 415 -36.98 -28.85 18.40
C ASP A 415 -36.86 -27.50 19.16
N PRO A 416 -37.76 -26.53 18.93
CA PRO A 416 -37.67 -25.19 19.52
C PRO A 416 -37.69 -25.19 21.04
N SER A 417 -38.60 -25.95 21.65
CA SER A 417 -38.74 -25.99 23.11
C SER A 417 -37.48 -26.52 23.78
N ARG A 418 -36.94 -27.65 23.29
CA ARG A 418 -35.68 -28.21 23.79
C ARG A 418 -34.49 -27.28 23.55
N CYS A 419 -34.43 -26.62 22.40
CA CYS A 419 -33.35 -25.67 22.11
C CYS A 419 -33.38 -24.47 23.05
N ALA A 420 -34.59 -23.94 23.31
CA ALA A 420 -34.80 -22.83 24.22
C ALA A 420 -34.45 -23.21 25.66
N GLU A 421 -34.87 -24.39 26.14
CA GLU A 421 -34.50 -24.89 27.47
C GLU A 421 -32.97 -25.02 27.63
N GLN A 422 -32.30 -25.59 26.63
CA GLN A 422 -30.85 -25.72 26.65
C GLN A 422 -30.15 -24.37 26.64
N LEU A 423 -30.57 -23.45 25.79
CA LEU A 423 -29.98 -22.11 25.68
C LEU A 423 -30.24 -21.29 26.95
N PHE A 424 -31.46 -21.32 27.47
CA PHE A 424 -31.86 -20.63 28.70
C PHE A 424 -31.11 -21.15 29.94
N THR A 425 -30.83 -22.46 29.99
CA THR A 425 -30.01 -23.06 31.05
C THR A 425 -28.52 -22.73 30.89
N PHE A 426 -28.04 -22.73 29.63
CA PHE A 426 -26.64 -22.55 29.30
C PHE A 426 -26.18 -21.09 29.39
N ALA A 427 -26.96 -20.13 28.90
CA ALA A 427 -26.57 -18.73 28.80
C ALA A 427 -26.19 -18.08 30.16
N PRO A 428 -26.97 -18.20 31.26
CA PRO A 428 -26.57 -17.70 32.57
C PRO A 428 -25.35 -18.44 33.12
N SER A 429 -25.27 -19.73 32.81
CA SER A 429 -24.16 -20.58 33.19
C SER A 429 -22.92 -20.33 32.34
N PHE A 430 -22.99 -19.63 31.20
CA PHE A 430 -21.86 -19.43 30.29
C PHE A 430 -20.75 -18.62 30.95
N SER A 431 -21.07 -17.60 31.75
CA SER A 431 -20.06 -16.85 32.52
C SER A 431 -19.36 -17.76 33.54
N LYS A 432 -20.12 -18.65 34.19
CA LYS A 432 -19.60 -19.68 35.09
C LYS A 432 -18.89 -20.79 34.32
N PHE A 433 -19.29 -21.14 33.10
CA PHE A 433 -18.71 -22.19 32.27
C PHE A 433 -17.45 -21.69 31.57
N ASN A 434 -17.35 -20.42 31.21
CA ASN A 434 -16.14 -19.77 30.73
C ASN A 434 -15.11 -19.67 31.87
N ARG A 435 -15.56 -19.33 33.10
CA ARG A 435 -14.72 -19.39 34.31
C ARG A 435 -14.44 -20.83 34.80
N SER A 436 -15.37 -21.75 34.60
CA SER A 436 -15.31 -23.15 35.05
C SER A 436 -14.82 -24.10 33.99
N LEU A 437 -14.63 -23.72 32.74
CA LEU A 437 -13.86 -24.48 31.75
C LEU A 437 -12.44 -24.69 32.29
N PHE A 438 -11.90 -23.66 32.94
CA PHE A 438 -10.68 -23.75 33.73
C PHE A 438 -10.76 -24.67 34.97
N LYS A 439 -11.95 -24.96 35.52
CA LYS A 439 -12.15 -25.83 36.71
C LYS A 439 -12.65 -27.24 36.40
N LEU A 440 -13.52 -27.44 35.40
CA LEU A 440 -14.10 -28.70 34.91
C LEU A 440 -13.06 -29.54 34.16
N CYS A 441 -12.05 -28.88 33.57
CA CYS A 441 -10.80 -29.50 33.15
C CYS A 441 -9.94 -30.01 34.31
N LYS A 442 -10.49 -30.27 35.51
CA LYS A 442 -9.83 -31.05 36.57
C LYS A 442 -10.28 -32.51 36.61
N GLY A 443 -11.38 -32.89 35.96
CA GLY A 443 -11.91 -34.28 35.94
C GLY A 443 -11.83 -35.06 34.61
N GLY A 444 -11.70 -34.41 33.45
CA GLY A 444 -11.69 -35.08 32.13
C GLY A 444 -10.37 -35.80 31.75
N SER A 445 -10.38 -36.65 30.72
CA SER A 445 -9.16 -37.30 30.23
C SER A 445 -8.18 -36.29 29.61
N HIS A 446 -6.89 -36.63 29.52
CA HIS A 446 -5.83 -35.69 29.10
C HIS A 446 -6.10 -35.10 27.70
N GLY A 447 -6.62 -35.89 26.76
CA GLY A 447 -6.93 -35.43 25.40
C GLY A 447 -8.06 -34.39 25.34
N GLU A 448 -9.12 -34.59 26.13
CA GLU A 448 -10.27 -33.68 26.17
C GLU A 448 -9.91 -32.32 26.81
N ARG A 449 -8.99 -32.32 27.80
CA ARG A 449 -8.45 -31.08 28.40
C ARG A 449 -7.57 -30.28 27.46
N GLU A 450 -6.92 -30.92 26.50
CA GLU A 450 -6.00 -30.27 25.57
C GLU A 450 -6.75 -29.58 24.41
N ASP A 451 -7.78 -30.24 23.88
CA ASP A 451 -8.66 -29.67 22.85
C ASP A 451 -9.50 -28.51 23.40
N VAL A 452 -10.01 -28.65 24.63
CA VAL A 452 -10.74 -27.59 25.32
C VAL A 452 -9.84 -26.38 25.61
N ASN A 453 -8.58 -26.59 26.04
CA ASN A 453 -7.62 -25.50 26.23
C ASN A 453 -7.21 -24.80 24.93
N ARG A 454 -7.15 -25.53 23.81
CA ARG A 454 -6.94 -24.93 22.48
C ARG A 454 -8.13 -24.05 22.06
N LEU A 455 -9.36 -24.55 22.24
CA LEU A 455 -10.59 -23.83 21.93
C LEU A 455 -10.77 -22.56 22.79
N VAL A 456 -10.44 -22.62 24.08
CA VAL A 456 -10.50 -21.47 25.01
C VAL A 456 -9.45 -20.41 24.64
N LYS A 457 -8.19 -20.79 24.37
CA LYS A 457 -7.16 -19.84 23.90
C LYS A 457 -7.53 -19.19 22.56
N PHE A 458 -8.23 -19.92 21.70
CA PHE A 458 -8.69 -19.42 20.40
C PHE A 458 -9.89 -18.47 20.53
N ALA A 459 -10.87 -18.79 21.38
CA ALA A 459 -11.99 -17.92 21.71
C ALA A 459 -11.51 -16.61 22.39
N GLU A 460 -10.57 -16.70 23.34
CA GLU A 460 -9.95 -15.53 23.99
C GLU A 460 -9.17 -14.65 23.01
N SER A 461 -8.53 -15.23 21.98
CA SER A 461 -7.87 -14.49 20.90
C SER A 461 -8.89 -13.73 20.03
N ARG A 462 -10.06 -14.32 19.78
CA ARG A 462 -11.13 -13.72 18.98
C ARG A 462 -11.90 -12.64 19.73
N THR A 463 -12.16 -12.82 21.03
CA THR A 463 -12.71 -11.77 21.90
C THR A 463 -11.75 -10.60 22.03
N ARG A 464 -10.43 -10.82 22.05
CA ARG A 464 -9.42 -9.74 22.00
C ARG A 464 -9.38 -9.02 20.65
N GLN A 465 -9.64 -9.69 19.53
CA GLN A 465 -9.73 -9.06 18.21
C GLN A 465 -11.03 -8.27 18.01
N ILE A 466 -12.16 -8.72 18.59
CA ILE A 466 -13.46 -8.02 18.55
C ILE A 466 -13.47 -6.84 19.53
N ALA A 467 -12.90 -7.00 20.74
CA ALA A 467 -12.71 -5.93 21.71
C ALA A 467 -11.71 -4.86 21.22
N ALA A 468 -10.64 -5.25 20.52
CA ALA A 468 -9.73 -4.30 19.86
C ALA A 468 -10.39 -3.48 18.74
N ALA A 469 -11.60 -3.83 18.29
CA ALA A 469 -12.40 -3.07 17.34
C ALA A 469 -13.54 -2.25 17.99
N GLN A 470 -13.77 -2.37 19.30
CA GLN A 470 -14.78 -1.60 20.06
C GLN A 470 -14.15 -0.65 21.10
N ASP A 471 -12.95 -0.94 21.61
CA ASP A 471 -12.25 -0.11 22.62
C ASP A 471 -11.39 1.01 21.99
N VAL A 472 -11.99 1.87 21.17
CA VAL A 472 -11.41 3.18 20.81
C VAL A 472 -11.82 4.27 21.82
N GLN A 473 -12.62 3.94 22.83
CA GLN A 473 -12.90 4.83 23.95
C GLN A 473 -12.80 4.08 25.27
N GLU A 474 -12.05 4.67 26.21
CA GLU A 474 -11.91 4.32 27.64
C GLU A 474 -10.75 3.40 28.08
N PHE A 475 -9.65 4.09 28.43
CA PHE A 475 -8.83 3.96 29.65
C PHE A 475 -8.24 2.60 30.07
N GLY A 476 -6.90 2.60 30.11
CA GLY A 476 -6.18 2.67 31.40
C GLY A 476 -6.13 1.41 32.29
N ALA A 477 -4.93 0.84 32.34
CA ALA A 477 -4.31 0.15 33.48
C ALA A 477 -5.04 -1.06 34.13
N LYS A 478 -4.46 -2.25 33.94
CA LYS A 478 -4.04 -3.13 35.06
C LYS A 478 -3.04 -4.19 34.56
N GLU A 479 -1.82 -4.10 35.09
CA GLU A 479 -0.71 -5.04 34.90
C GLU A 479 -0.98 -6.41 35.54
N GLY A 480 -0.39 -7.45 34.92
CA GLY A 480 -0.26 -8.78 35.47
C GLY A 480 0.74 -9.60 34.64
N SER A 481 2.04 -9.42 34.92
CA SER A 481 3.17 -10.05 34.23
C SER A 481 3.07 -11.59 34.24
N LYS A 482 3.08 -12.21 33.05
CA LYS A 482 3.40 -13.64 32.87
C LYS A 482 4.74 -13.76 32.13
N LYS A 483 5.74 -14.38 32.76
CA LYS A 483 7.05 -14.69 32.16
C LYS A 483 6.88 -15.61 30.94
N SER A 484 7.67 -15.39 29.88
CA SER A 484 7.53 -16.03 28.57
C SER A 484 8.12 -17.44 28.48
N ILE A 485 9.01 -17.84 29.41
CA ILE A 485 9.66 -19.16 29.45
C ILE A 485 9.74 -19.64 30.91
N ASP A 486 9.43 -20.91 31.14
CA ASP A 486 9.36 -21.58 32.44
C ASP A 486 10.75 -22.16 32.81
N PRO A 487 11.46 -21.60 33.83
CA PRO A 487 12.84 -21.99 34.16
C PRO A 487 12.99 -23.49 34.50
N GLU A 488 11.98 -24.08 35.15
CA GLU A 488 12.00 -25.51 35.53
C GLU A 488 12.00 -26.41 34.29
N LYS A 489 11.28 -26.02 33.23
CA LYS A 489 11.24 -26.80 31.97
C LYS A 489 12.56 -26.73 31.21
N LEU A 490 13.27 -25.60 31.32
CA LEU A 490 14.58 -25.44 30.70
C LEU A 490 15.65 -26.30 31.40
N GLU A 491 15.65 -26.34 32.73
CA GLU A 491 16.55 -27.22 33.49
C GLU A 491 16.26 -28.70 33.23
N LYS A 492 14.98 -29.08 33.15
CA LYS A 492 14.59 -30.45 32.78
C LYS A 492 15.10 -30.83 31.37
N ALA A 493 15.04 -29.91 30.41
CA ALA A 493 15.55 -30.15 29.07
C ALA A 493 17.08 -30.30 29.02
N LYS A 494 17.83 -29.54 29.82
CA LYS A 494 19.30 -29.68 29.97
C LYS A 494 19.68 -31.05 30.54
N ALA A 495 18.97 -31.54 31.55
CA ALA A 495 19.22 -32.85 32.15
C ALA A 495 18.99 -34.00 31.15
N LEU A 496 17.83 -34.00 30.47
CA LEU A 496 17.49 -35.01 29.45
C LEU A 496 18.48 -35.03 28.29
N MET A 497 19.03 -33.88 27.92
CA MET A 497 20.05 -33.77 26.88
C MET A 497 21.38 -34.43 27.28
N ASN A 498 21.83 -34.23 28.51
CA ASN A 498 23.09 -34.83 28.98
C ASN A 498 22.97 -36.36 29.05
N GLU A 499 21.82 -36.88 29.48
CA GLU A 499 21.53 -38.32 29.44
C GLU A 499 21.59 -38.88 28.01
N ALA A 500 20.98 -38.17 27.05
CA ALA A 500 20.99 -38.58 25.64
C ALA A 500 22.41 -38.57 25.02
N LYS A 501 23.27 -37.61 25.41
CA LYS A 501 24.67 -37.55 24.95
C LYS A 501 25.51 -38.72 25.46
N GLU A 502 25.30 -39.16 26.70
CA GLU A 502 26.01 -40.32 27.26
C GLU A 502 25.55 -41.64 26.62
N MET A 503 24.25 -41.81 26.39
CA MET A 503 23.71 -43.00 25.72
C MET A 503 24.22 -43.10 24.27
N ALA A 504 24.38 -41.98 23.57
CA ALA A 504 24.87 -41.95 22.19
C ALA A 504 26.32 -42.46 22.03
N LYS A 505 27.11 -42.58 23.11
CA LYS A 505 28.47 -43.13 23.06
C LYS A 505 28.51 -44.65 22.86
N GLN A 506 27.41 -45.37 23.14
CA GLN A 506 27.41 -46.83 23.18
C GLN A 506 27.26 -47.51 21.81
N GLU A 507 27.10 -46.76 20.71
CA GLU A 507 27.00 -47.21 19.30
C GLU A 507 26.07 -48.42 18.99
N SER A 508 25.26 -48.90 19.94
CA SER A 508 24.29 -49.98 19.74
C SER A 508 22.97 -49.48 19.12
N GLU A 509 22.20 -50.37 18.50
CA GLU A 509 20.88 -50.03 17.92
C GLU A 509 19.85 -49.68 19.00
N GLU A 510 19.92 -50.30 20.17
CA GLU A 510 19.10 -49.97 21.34
C GLU A 510 19.42 -48.56 21.85
N ALA A 511 20.70 -48.18 21.87
CA ALA A 511 21.14 -46.84 22.27
C ALA A 511 20.62 -45.76 21.29
N LYS A 512 20.62 -46.02 19.98
CA LYS A 512 20.05 -45.10 18.98
C LYS A 512 18.55 -44.88 19.16
N LYS A 513 17.81 -45.94 19.50
CA LYS A 513 16.36 -45.86 19.77
C LYS A 513 16.08 -45.04 21.04
N ALA A 514 16.82 -45.29 22.12
CA ALA A 514 16.68 -44.56 23.39
C ALA A 514 17.02 -43.06 23.23
N VAL A 515 18.03 -42.73 22.43
CA VAL A 515 18.40 -41.34 22.12
C VAL A 515 17.27 -40.61 21.39
N ASN A 516 16.62 -41.24 20.41
CA ASN A 516 15.49 -40.64 19.68
C ASN A 516 14.25 -40.41 20.56
N GLU A 517 13.98 -41.33 21.49
CA GLU A 517 12.89 -41.16 22.48
C GLU A 517 13.15 -39.97 23.40
N LYS A 518 14.38 -39.81 23.90
CA LYS A 518 14.79 -38.66 24.73
C LYS A 518 14.75 -37.34 23.98
N LEU A 519 15.13 -37.31 22.69
CA LEU A 519 15.03 -36.13 21.83
C LEU A 519 13.57 -35.69 21.61
N SER A 520 12.65 -36.65 21.48
CA SER A 520 11.21 -36.39 21.43
C SER A 520 10.68 -35.81 22.74
N GLU A 521 11.19 -36.27 23.87
CA GLU A 521 10.83 -35.73 25.19
C GLU A 521 11.33 -34.29 25.38
N ILE A 522 12.55 -33.98 24.94
CA ILE A 522 13.10 -32.61 24.95
C ILE A 522 12.25 -31.69 24.04
N THR A 523 11.86 -32.17 22.85
CA THR A 523 10.98 -31.45 21.92
C THR A 523 9.68 -31.02 22.57
N LYS A 524 9.02 -31.96 23.25
CA LYS A 524 7.75 -31.72 23.93
C LYS A 524 7.93 -30.76 25.10
N THR A 525 9.01 -30.92 25.87
CA THR A 525 9.31 -30.09 27.06
C THR A 525 9.57 -28.63 26.68
N LEU A 526 10.29 -28.38 25.58
CA LEU A 526 10.62 -27.05 25.06
C LEU A 526 9.59 -26.50 24.05
N GLN A 527 8.55 -27.26 23.72
CA GLN A 527 7.52 -26.94 22.71
C GLN A 527 8.12 -26.54 21.35
N LEU A 528 9.14 -27.28 20.90
CA LEU A 528 9.76 -27.04 19.58
C LEU A 528 8.80 -27.52 18.46
N PRO A 529 8.70 -26.79 17.33
CA PRO A 529 7.75 -27.11 16.26
C PRO A 529 8.09 -28.47 15.61
N PRO A 530 7.09 -29.22 15.09
CA PRO A 530 7.30 -30.59 14.57
C PRO A 530 8.33 -30.70 13.45
N SER A 531 8.63 -29.60 12.76
CA SER A 531 9.62 -29.54 11.68
C SER A 531 11.07 -29.40 12.16
N TRP A 532 11.32 -29.37 13.48
CA TRP A 532 12.64 -29.01 14.00
C TRP A 532 13.75 -30.04 13.74
N ASN A 533 13.34 -31.29 13.58
CA ASN A 533 14.20 -32.43 13.31
C ASN A 533 13.54 -33.32 12.24
N LYS A 534 13.16 -32.73 11.09
CA LYS A 534 12.79 -33.55 9.92
C LYS A 534 14.06 -34.27 9.50
N GLN A 535 14.15 -35.56 9.86
CA GLN A 535 15.26 -36.43 9.54
C GLN A 535 15.48 -36.45 8.02
N ASP A 536 16.47 -35.70 7.56
CA ASP A 536 17.16 -36.08 6.33
C ASP A 536 17.90 -37.39 6.64
N ILE A 537 17.64 -38.41 5.82
CA ILE A 537 18.28 -39.72 5.90
C ILE A 537 19.80 -39.48 5.71
N GLY A 538 20.55 -39.38 6.80
CA GLY A 538 22.01 -39.23 6.78
C GLY A 538 22.69 -38.32 7.82
N GLN A 539 21.98 -37.56 8.65
CA GLN A 539 22.65 -36.71 9.67
C GLN A 539 23.23 -37.52 10.85
N LYS A 540 24.47 -37.20 11.26
CA LYS A 540 25.14 -37.86 12.40
C LYS A 540 24.62 -37.31 13.73
N PRO A 541 24.40 -38.14 14.78
CA PRO A 541 23.82 -37.70 16.07
C PRO A 541 24.53 -36.51 16.73
N LYS A 542 25.83 -36.35 16.50
CA LYS A 542 26.65 -35.27 17.05
C LYS A 542 26.24 -33.88 16.55
N GLU A 543 25.78 -33.77 15.29
CA GLU A 543 25.30 -32.50 14.72
C GLU A 543 23.93 -32.12 15.30
N LEU A 544 23.07 -33.11 15.53
CA LEU A 544 21.77 -32.92 16.15
C LEU A 544 21.88 -32.42 17.60
N PHE A 545 22.79 -32.98 18.41
CA PHE A 545 23.05 -32.49 19.76
C PHE A 545 23.59 -31.06 19.79
N GLY A 546 24.44 -30.69 18.82
CA GLY A 546 24.95 -29.33 18.69
C GLY A 546 23.86 -28.29 18.39
N GLN A 547 22.89 -28.64 17.52
CA GLN A 547 21.74 -27.77 17.24
C GLN A 547 20.88 -27.54 18.48
N LEU A 548 20.65 -28.60 19.23
CA LEU A 548 19.83 -28.60 20.44
C LEU A 548 20.50 -27.83 21.58
N ASP A 549 21.83 -27.91 21.71
CA ASP A 549 22.62 -27.11 22.69
C ASP A 549 22.47 -25.61 22.42
N ALA A 550 22.51 -25.22 21.14
CA ALA A 550 22.34 -23.84 20.73
C ALA A 550 20.94 -23.30 21.08
N ILE A 551 19.89 -24.11 20.88
CA ILE A 551 18.50 -23.77 21.23
C ILE A 551 18.35 -23.58 22.74
N ILE A 552 18.86 -24.52 23.54
CA ILE A 552 18.80 -24.44 25.01
C ILE A 552 19.57 -23.23 25.54
N LYS A 553 20.74 -22.92 24.97
CA LYS A 553 21.54 -21.74 25.33
C LYS A 553 20.79 -20.44 25.04
N GLN A 554 20.07 -20.34 23.92
CA GLN A 554 19.24 -19.15 23.61
C GLN A 554 18.02 -19.02 24.52
N LEU A 555 17.35 -20.13 24.87
CA LEU A 555 16.23 -20.11 25.81
C LEU A 555 16.68 -19.71 27.22
N ASN A 556 17.91 -20.07 27.62
CA ASN A 556 18.49 -19.65 28.89
C ASN A 556 18.72 -18.14 28.97
N ILE A 557 19.26 -17.56 27.89
CA ILE A 557 19.45 -16.11 27.77
C ILE A 557 18.11 -15.38 27.87
N ALA A 558 17.04 -15.91 27.27
CA ALA A 558 15.71 -15.32 27.32
C ALA A 558 15.06 -15.35 28.72
N VAL A 559 15.43 -16.30 29.57
CA VAL A 559 14.99 -16.39 30.98
C VAL A 559 15.71 -15.34 31.85
N GLU A 560 16.98 -15.05 31.56
CA GLU A 560 17.79 -14.06 32.29
C GLU A 560 17.31 -12.60 32.08
N VAL A 561 16.62 -12.29 30.97
CA VAL A 561 16.15 -10.92 30.61
C VAL A 561 14.79 -10.52 31.27
N SER A 562 14.26 -11.33 32.21
CA SER A 562 12.82 -11.44 32.49
C SER A 562 12.16 -10.52 33.53
N GLU A 563 12.77 -9.42 33.98
CA GLU A 563 12.03 -8.40 34.76
C GLU A 563 11.47 -7.31 33.84
N ALA A 564 10.14 -7.31 33.66
CA ALA A 564 9.42 -6.28 32.91
C ALA A 564 9.43 -4.94 33.68
N TYR A 565 9.57 -3.83 32.96
CA TYR A 565 9.50 -2.48 33.53
C TYR A 565 8.05 -2.14 33.92
N LYS A 566 7.87 -1.52 35.09
CA LYS A 566 6.54 -1.33 35.73
C LYS A 566 5.91 0.03 35.48
N SER A 567 6.68 1.03 35.04
CA SER A 567 6.16 2.37 34.74
C SER A 567 6.41 2.77 33.29
N GLU A 568 5.48 3.52 32.69
CA GLU A 568 5.61 4.02 31.31
C GLU A 568 6.88 4.86 31.11
N LEU A 569 7.24 5.67 32.12
CA LEU A 569 8.48 6.45 32.11
C LEU A 569 9.72 5.55 32.12
N GLU A 570 9.72 4.49 32.93
CA GLU A 570 10.81 3.53 32.98
C GLU A 570 10.93 2.74 31.67
N VAL A 571 9.80 2.34 31.07
CA VAL A 571 9.74 1.71 29.74
C VAL A 571 10.39 2.62 28.71
N VAL A 572 9.97 3.89 28.59
CA VAL A 572 10.56 4.82 27.61
C VAL A 572 12.04 5.03 27.88
N ARG A 573 12.43 5.27 29.14
CA ARG A 573 13.83 5.52 29.50
C ARG A 573 14.73 4.32 29.18
N LYS A 574 14.29 3.11 29.54
CA LYS A 574 15.09 1.89 29.39
C LYS A 574 15.04 1.35 27.96
N ALA A 575 13.87 1.29 27.33
CA ALA A 575 13.73 0.82 25.94
C ALA A 575 14.41 1.76 24.94
N SER A 576 14.43 3.07 25.20
CA SER A 576 15.20 4.00 24.36
C SER A 576 16.67 4.11 24.76
N ALA A 577 17.11 3.48 25.85
CA ALA A 577 18.41 3.71 26.47
C ALA A 577 18.71 5.22 26.68
N GLY A 578 17.69 6.01 27.02
CA GLY A 578 17.78 7.47 27.17
C GLY A 578 17.80 8.28 25.87
N ARG A 579 17.93 7.63 24.71
CA ARG A 579 18.05 8.29 23.40
C ARG A 579 16.81 9.08 23.00
N ALA A 580 15.62 8.74 23.52
CA ALA A 580 14.38 9.48 23.29
C ALA A 580 14.44 10.93 23.83
N LEU A 581 15.34 11.22 24.77
CA LEU A 581 15.55 12.54 25.35
C LEU A 581 16.69 13.32 24.68
N CYS A 582 17.46 12.67 23.81
CA CYS A 582 18.53 13.29 23.04
C CYS A 582 17.96 13.98 21.80
N GLY A 583 18.53 15.14 21.48
CA GLY A 583 18.34 15.76 20.19
C GLY A 583 19.01 14.95 19.08
N ILE A 584 18.85 15.45 17.86
CA ILE A 584 19.49 14.91 16.66
C ILE A 584 20.26 16.03 15.97
N TYR A 585 21.35 15.68 15.34
CA TYR A 585 21.94 16.54 14.33
C TYR A 585 21.14 16.35 13.04
N HIS A 586 20.30 17.33 12.71
CA HIS A 586 19.57 17.37 11.44
C HIS A 586 20.37 18.14 10.38
N SER A 587 20.42 17.56 9.19
CA SER A 587 20.89 18.17 7.96
C SER A 587 19.95 17.77 6.84
N GLU A 588 19.88 18.60 5.81
CA GLU A 588 19.19 18.27 4.57
C GLU A 588 19.98 17.23 3.73
N TYR A 589 21.27 17.05 4.02
CA TYR A 589 22.20 16.27 3.19
C TYR A 589 22.66 14.94 3.81
N VAL A 590 22.55 14.77 5.14
CA VAL A 590 23.07 13.61 5.87
C VAL A 590 21.96 13.00 6.74
N PRO A 591 21.86 11.65 6.84
CA PRO A 591 20.93 11.02 7.76
C PRO A 591 21.09 11.56 9.19
N PRO A 592 19.98 11.82 9.90
CA PRO A 592 20.04 12.42 11.23
C PRO A 592 20.79 11.52 12.20
N LEU A 593 21.75 12.09 12.94
CA LEU A 593 22.52 11.39 13.96
C LEU A 593 21.96 11.74 15.34
N THR A 594 21.79 10.73 16.21
CA THR A 594 21.38 10.98 17.60
C THR A 594 22.54 11.64 18.35
N ALA A 595 22.26 12.72 19.07
CA ALA A 595 23.24 13.42 19.90
C ALA A 595 23.65 12.59 21.12
N GLU A 596 24.85 12.85 21.64
CA GLU A 596 25.44 12.08 22.73
C GLU A 596 24.70 12.25 24.07
N LEU A 597 24.18 13.45 24.34
CA LEU A 597 23.59 13.80 25.62
C LEU A 597 22.10 14.17 25.51
N PRO A 598 21.31 13.88 26.55
CA PRO A 598 19.91 14.27 26.61
C PRO A 598 19.79 15.79 26.70
N ILE A 599 19.02 16.36 25.78
CA ILE A 599 18.79 17.80 25.74
C ILE A 599 17.62 18.21 26.61
N ILE A 600 16.61 17.34 26.73
CA ILE A 600 15.44 17.55 27.59
C ILE A 600 15.50 16.67 28.85
N VAL A 601 14.89 17.15 29.92
CA VAL A 601 14.64 16.36 31.12
C VAL A 601 13.49 15.39 30.85
N MET A 602 13.51 14.22 31.50
CA MET A 602 12.41 13.27 31.43
C MET A 602 11.09 13.97 31.82
N PRO A 603 10.04 13.90 30.97
CA PRO A 603 8.74 14.47 31.29
C PRO A 603 8.12 13.82 32.52
N ASN A 604 7.26 14.54 33.25
CA ASN A 604 6.63 14.02 34.47
C ASN A 604 5.53 12.97 34.17
N LYS A 605 4.93 13.02 32.99
CA LYS A 605 3.84 12.13 32.57
C LYS A 605 3.94 11.85 31.09
N LEU A 606 3.87 10.57 30.71
CA LEU A 606 3.99 10.14 29.33
C LEU A 606 3.02 8.98 29.11
N ILE A 607 2.23 9.02 28.03
CA ILE A 607 1.18 8.05 27.74
C ILE A 607 1.63 7.15 26.58
N LEU A 608 1.58 5.83 26.77
CA LEU A 608 1.88 4.87 25.70
C LEU A 608 0.62 4.46 24.94
N SER A 609 0.55 4.87 23.66
CA SER A 609 -0.55 4.57 22.74
C SER A 609 -0.21 3.37 21.86
N SER A 610 -1.24 2.78 21.22
CA SER A 610 -1.05 1.71 20.24
C SER A 610 -0.63 2.27 18.87
N PRO A 611 0.30 1.62 18.14
CA PRO A 611 0.72 2.07 16.81
C PRO A 611 -0.38 1.82 15.76
N ASN A 612 -0.47 2.71 14.75
CA ASN A 612 -1.41 2.57 13.62
C ASN A 612 -1.12 1.37 12.71
N ASN A 613 0.13 0.89 12.69
CA ASN A 613 0.57 -0.32 11.99
C ASN A 613 1.49 -1.08 12.95
N SER A 614 1.19 -2.35 13.25
CA SER A 614 1.94 -3.13 14.23
C SER A 614 3.09 -3.95 13.63
N GLN A 615 3.04 -4.28 12.33
CA GLN A 615 4.08 -5.08 11.67
C GLN A 615 4.26 -4.72 10.19
N GLN A 616 5.51 -4.68 9.72
CA GLN A 616 5.87 -4.52 8.31
C GLN A 616 7.07 -5.41 7.96
N VAL A 617 7.06 -5.98 6.75
CA VAL A 617 8.21 -6.70 6.19
C VAL A 617 8.54 -6.08 4.84
N ARG A 618 9.78 -5.65 4.63
CA ARG A 618 10.23 -5.13 3.33
C ARG A 618 11.62 -5.63 2.97
N TYR A 619 11.95 -5.45 1.69
CA TYR A 619 13.23 -5.84 1.10
C TYR A 619 13.95 -4.63 0.54
N VAL A 620 15.27 -4.62 0.69
CA VAL A 620 16.17 -3.57 0.22
C VAL A 620 17.34 -4.23 -0.49
N LYS A 621 17.72 -3.75 -1.68
CA LYS A 621 18.76 -4.36 -2.51
C LYS A 621 19.94 -3.43 -2.63
N PHE A 622 21.14 -3.97 -2.57
CA PHE A 622 22.39 -3.24 -2.64
C PHE A 622 23.36 -3.80 -3.69
N SER A 623 24.05 -2.91 -4.39
CA SER A 623 24.95 -3.18 -5.53
C SER A 623 26.39 -3.50 -5.14
N LYS A 624 26.73 -3.42 -3.84
CA LYS A 624 28.05 -3.75 -3.30
C LYS A 624 27.87 -4.61 -2.04
N SER A 625 28.75 -5.59 -1.84
CA SER A 625 28.80 -6.35 -0.59
C SER A 625 29.04 -5.44 0.62
N ARG A 626 28.47 -5.79 1.79
CA ARG A 626 28.53 -5.03 3.06
C ARG A 626 27.84 -3.66 3.08
N ALA A 627 27.35 -3.16 1.94
CA ALA A 627 26.52 -1.96 1.84
C ALA A 627 25.29 -2.00 2.74
N ALA A 628 24.65 -3.16 2.73
CA ALA A 628 23.53 -3.54 3.56
C ALA A 628 23.85 -3.39 5.06
N ALA A 629 25.03 -3.81 5.50
CA ALA A 629 25.45 -3.74 6.89
C ALA A 629 25.63 -2.29 7.36
N ASN A 630 26.21 -1.42 6.50
CA ASN A 630 26.37 0.01 6.79
C ASN A 630 25.02 0.74 6.85
N TYR A 631 24.09 0.39 5.96
CA TYR A 631 22.71 0.90 6.00
C TYR A 631 22.03 0.51 7.31
N VAL A 632 22.09 -0.77 7.69
CA VAL A 632 21.51 -1.28 8.94
C VAL A 632 22.16 -0.62 10.15
N HIS A 633 23.48 -0.44 10.15
CA HIS A 633 24.20 0.27 11.21
C HIS A 633 23.70 1.72 11.37
N THR A 634 23.49 2.43 10.27
CA THR A 634 22.98 3.81 10.27
C THR A 634 21.54 3.90 10.77
N VAL A 635 20.67 2.96 10.38
CA VAL A 635 19.30 2.87 10.91
C VAL A 635 19.31 2.63 12.42
N LYS A 636 20.20 1.77 12.91
CA LYS A 636 20.35 1.46 14.34
C LYS A 636 20.85 2.66 15.14
N SER A 637 21.87 3.37 14.65
CA SER A 637 22.48 4.50 15.36
C SER A 637 21.58 5.74 15.38
N SER A 638 20.82 5.97 14.31
CA SER A 638 19.90 7.12 14.17
C SER A 638 18.53 6.89 14.82
N SER A 639 18.11 5.63 15.02
CA SER A 639 16.75 5.25 15.45
C SER A 639 15.65 5.96 14.65
N SER A 640 15.93 6.23 13.37
CA SER A 640 15.10 7.05 12.47
C SER A 640 14.21 6.19 11.58
N ASN A 641 13.17 6.82 11.02
CA ASN A 641 12.27 6.17 10.08
C ASN A 641 13.06 5.54 8.90
N ILE A 642 12.85 4.25 8.67
CA ILE A 642 13.56 3.44 7.65
C ILE A 642 13.35 4.00 6.23
N GLY A 643 12.34 4.83 5.98
CA GLY A 643 12.13 5.52 4.71
C GLY A 643 13.01 6.76 4.48
N LEU A 644 13.54 7.38 5.54
CA LEU A 644 14.38 8.59 5.49
C LEU A 644 15.88 8.27 5.49
N SER A 645 16.28 7.14 6.07
CA SER A 645 17.67 6.64 6.03
C SER A 645 18.12 6.20 4.62
N VAL A 646 17.21 6.11 3.66
CA VAL A 646 17.50 5.81 2.24
C VAL A 646 18.13 7.02 1.53
N GLY A 647 17.89 8.25 2.03
CA GLY A 647 18.41 9.48 1.42
C GLY A 647 19.94 9.59 1.39
N GLY A 648 20.65 8.91 2.30
CA GLY A 648 22.12 8.94 2.39
C GLY A 648 22.86 7.74 1.78
N PHE A 649 22.15 6.80 1.14
CA PHE A 649 22.73 5.53 0.65
C PHE A 649 22.53 5.30 -0.87
N TYR A 650 22.22 6.35 -1.64
CA TYR A 650 21.78 6.26 -3.05
C TYR A 650 22.73 5.46 -3.97
N ASP A 651 24.04 5.49 -3.72
CA ASP A 651 25.08 4.87 -4.55
C ASP A 651 25.28 3.36 -4.31
N LEU A 652 24.51 2.78 -3.39
CA LEU A 652 24.66 1.40 -2.95
C LEU A 652 23.47 0.53 -3.34
N PHE A 653 22.44 1.01 -4.05
CA PHE A 653 21.28 0.22 -4.46
C PHE A 653 21.45 -0.33 -5.89
N VAL A 654 20.99 -1.56 -6.18
CA VAL A 654 21.07 -2.11 -7.55
C VAL A 654 20.13 -1.39 -8.50
N GLY A 655 20.70 -0.39 -9.18
CA GLY A 655 20.75 -0.23 -10.64
C GLY A 655 22.23 -0.04 -11.02
N ASN A 656 22.70 -0.67 -12.10
CA ASN A 656 24.13 -0.79 -12.47
C ASN A 656 24.89 0.56 -12.50
N VAL A 657 25.94 0.75 -11.67
CA VAL A 657 27.27 1.28 -12.07
C VAL A 657 28.35 0.82 -11.07
N SER A 658 29.47 0.38 -11.63
CA SER A 658 30.76 0.02 -11.02
C SER A 658 31.53 1.19 -10.39
N GLY A 659 32.33 0.91 -9.36
CA GLY A 659 33.47 1.75 -8.99
C GLY A 659 33.51 2.18 -7.52
N SER A 660 34.67 2.06 -6.92
CA SER A 660 35.04 2.09 -5.49
C SER A 660 36.01 3.27 -5.23
N TYR A 661 36.36 3.80 -4.04
CA TYR A 661 36.59 3.30 -2.67
C TYR A 661 36.63 4.48 -1.65
N ALA A 662 36.25 4.20 -0.39
CA ALA A 662 36.88 4.49 0.94
C ALA A 662 37.67 5.81 1.21
N THR A 663 37.79 6.43 2.41
CA THR A 663 37.29 6.33 3.81
C THR A 663 37.99 7.47 4.60
N ARG A 664 37.45 7.92 5.75
CA ARG A 664 38.22 8.33 6.96
C ARG A 664 37.24 8.30 8.15
N SER A 665 37.55 7.78 9.34
CA SER A 665 38.81 7.49 10.04
C SER A 665 38.58 6.38 11.08
N ASP A 666 39.55 5.47 11.24
CA ASP A 666 40.31 5.30 12.50
C ASP A 666 41.47 4.32 12.30
N GLU A 667 42.64 4.74 12.77
CA GLU A 667 43.90 4.00 12.77
C GLU A 667 43.86 2.90 13.84
N GLY A 668 44.21 1.67 13.45
CA GLY A 668 44.31 0.56 14.40
C GLY A 668 44.65 -0.76 13.74
N THR A 669 45.90 -0.90 13.30
CA THR A 669 46.66 -2.16 13.19
C THR A 669 46.00 -3.35 12.49
N LEU A 670 46.28 -3.57 11.19
CA LEU A 670 46.68 -4.88 10.64
C LEU A 670 47.11 -4.76 9.16
N GLN A 671 48.08 -5.60 8.80
CA GLN A 671 49.01 -5.47 7.69
C GLN A 671 48.39 -5.36 6.29
N LYS A 672 48.97 -4.46 5.47
CA LYS A 672 48.85 -4.45 4.01
C LYS A 672 49.44 -5.73 3.43
N THR A 673 48.61 -6.53 2.76
CA THR A 673 49.05 -7.43 1.70
C THR A 673 48.50 -6.92 0.38
N THR A 674 49.42 -6.51 -0.50
CA THR A 674 49.23 -6.31 -1.93
C THR A 674 48.62 -7.56 -2.55
N SER A 675 47.43 -7.47 -3.15
CA SER A 675 46.93 -8.47 -4.09
C SER A 675 46.39 -7.80 -5.35
N GLU A 676 46.73 -8.38 -6.48
CA GLU A 676 46.27 -8.02 -7.81
C GLU A 676 44.75 -7.92 -7.87
N LYS A 677 44.22 -6.94 -8.62
CA LYS A 677 42.78 -6.75 -8.81
C LYS A 677 42.22 -7.88 -9.68
N THR A 678 41.75 -8.94 -9.05
CA THR A 678 40.85 -9.92 -9.67
C THR A 678 39.46 -9.30 -9.82
N HIS A 679 38.84 -9.42 -11.00
CA HIS A 679 37.51 -8.84 -11.27
C HIS A 679 36.40 -9.65 -10.59
N THR A 680 36.07 -9.30 -9.35
CA THR A 680 34.97 -9.91 -8.58
C THR A 680 33.72 -9.02 -8.56
N SER A 681 32.55 -9.58 -8.87
CA SER A 681 31.25 -8.88 -8.75
C SER A 681 30.54 -9.25 -7.44
N SER A 682 29.99 -8.27 -6.72
CA SER A 682 29.24 -8.51 -5.47
C SER A 682 27.91 -7.74 -5.38
N ALA A 683 26.98 -8.22 -4.57
CA ALA A 683 25.68 -7.59 -4.30
C ALA A 683 25.13 -8.01 -2.93
N SER A 684 24.28 -7.20 -2.30
CA SER A 684 23.61 -7.56 -1.05
C SER A 684 22.09 -7.39 -1.12
N VAL A 685 21.35 -8.16 -0.32
CA VAL A 685 19.90 -8.01 -0.13
C VAL A 685 19.58 -8.04 1.35
N VAL A 686 18.77 -7.09 1.82
CA VAL A 686 18.29 -7.00 3.20
C VAL A 686 16.79 -7.21 3.25
N GLN A 687 16.35 -8.12 4.10
CA GLN A 687 14.96 -8.18 4.58
C GLN A 687 14.92 -7.57 5.97
N TYR A 688 14.04 -6.62 6.22
CA TYR A 688 13.78 -6.15 7.58
C TYR A 688 12.35 -6.43 8.01
N ILE A 689 12.21 -6.96 9.21
CA ILE A 689 10.96 -7.29 9.90
C ILE A 689 10.80 -6.27 11.01
N TRP A 690 9.90 -5.31 10.79
CA TRP A 690 9.63 -4.22 11.69
C TRP A 690 8.36 -4.52 12.49
N ILE A 691 8.43 -4.42 13.82
CA ILE A 691 7.32 -4.68 14.74
C ILE A 691 7.21 -3.52 15.70
N ALA A 692 6.12 -2.75 15.60
CA ALA A 692 5.80 -1.71 16.56
C ALA A 692 4.86 -2.24 17.64
N THR A 693 5.21 -1.94 18.88
CA THR A 693 4.48 -2.37 20.07
C THR A 693 3.70 -1.22 20.71
N LYS A 694 4.35 -0.07 20.89
CA LYS A 694 3.78 1.14 21.48
C LYS A 694 4.32 2.39 20.82
N THR A 695 3.57 3.47 20.89
CA THR A 695 3.97 4.81 20.45
C THR A 695 3.81 5.80 21.59
N PHE A 696 4.57 6.88 21.56
CA PHE A 696 4.43 7.97 22.50
C PHE A 696 4.82 9.30 21.87
N LYS A 697 4.34 10.40 22.44
CA LYS A 697 4.69 11.75 22.04
C LYS A 697 5.04 12.53 23.31
N ILE A 698 6.07 13.38 23.21
CA ILE A 698 6.41 14.33 24.27
C ILE A 698 5.78 15.66 23.86
N GLU A 699 4.80 16.11 24.64
CA GLU A 699 4.11 17.36 24.34
C GLU A 699 5.01 18.57 24.58
N GLN A 700 4.78 19.63 23.81
CA GLN A 700 5.67 20.78 23.73
C GLN A 700 5.81 21.51 25.07
N GLU A 701 4.76 21.52 25.89
CA GLU A 701 4.73 22.13 27.23
C GLU A 701 5.62 21.40 28.24
N GLN A 702 6.01 20.16 27.93
CA GLN A 702 6.84 19.32 28.79
C GLN A 702 8.32 19.32 28.37
N LEU A 703 8.67 19.96 27.24
CA LEU A 703 10.04 20.06 26.73
C LEU A 703 10.88 21.05 27.57
N LYS A 704 11.36 20.57 28.72
CA LYS A 704 12.25 21.35 29.60
C LYS A 704 13.70 20.99 29.34
N LEU A 705 14.52 21.99 28.99
CA LEU A 705 15.96 21.81 28.78
C LEU A 705 16.66 21.31 30.05
N SER A 706 17.59 20.37 29.90
CA SER A 706 18.41 19.86 30.99
C SER A 706 19.28 20.95 31.60
N ALA A 707 19.62 20.84 32.89
CA ALA A 707 20.44 21.83 33.57
C ALA A 707 21.83 21.99 32.92
N SER A 708 22.38 20.89 32.38
CA SER A 708 23.64 20.89 31.65
C SER A 708 23.52 21.56 30.28
N ALA A 709 22.43 21.34 29.54
CA ALA A 709 22.17 22.02 28.27
C ALA A 709 21.95 23.51 28.51
N ARG A 710 21.15 23.90 29.52
CA ARG A 710 20.92 25.30 29.89
C ARG A 710 22.21 26.02 30.26
N LYS A 711 23.06 25.38 31.09
CA LYS A 711 24.36 25.94 31.46
C LYS A 711 25.26 26.12 30.24
N MET A 712 25.31 25.14 29.34
CA MET A 712 26.14 25.25 28.13
C MET A 712 25.59 26.28 27.14
N ALA A 713 24.26 26.40 27.02
CA ALA A 713 23.62 27.44 26.21
C ALA A 713 24.01 28.84 26.71
N SER A 714 24.08 29.07 28.03
CA SER A 714 24.55 30.34 28.59
C SER A 714 26.03 30.64 28.32
N THR A 715 26.82 29.63 27.94
CA THR A 715 28.23 29.78 27.55
C THR A 715 28.43 29.94 26.05
N VAL A 716 27.36 29.90 25.25
CA VAL A 716 27.43 30.21 23.81
C VAL A 716 27.70 31.70 23.65
N VAL A 717 28.98 32.04 23.66
CA VAL A 717 29.52 33.37 23.34
C VAL A 717 29.29 33.69 21.86
N LYS A 718 29.43 34.97 21.48
CA LYS A 718 29.34 35.54 20.10
C LYS A 718 30.16 34.83 18.99
N ASP A 719 30.83 33.72 19.27
CA ASP A 719 31.62 32.90 18.35
C ASP A 719 30.94 31.53 18.07
N GLY A 720 31.03 31.06 16.82
CA GLY A 720 30.41 29.81 16.37
C GLY A 720 31.07 28.53 16.90
N ARG A 721 32.25 28.60 17.54
CA ARG A 721 32.92 27.39 18.07
C ARG A 721 32.13 26.74 19.21
N THR A 722 31.66 27.55 20.16
CA THR A 722 30.90 27.05 21.31
C THR A 722 29.50 26.58 20.90
N ALA A 723 28.92 27.19 19.86
CA ALA A 723 27.68 26.75 19.23
C ALA A 723 27.82 25.37 18.56
N ARG A 724 28.94 25.10 17.86
CA ARG A 724 29.23 23.77 17.29
C ARG A 724 29.40 22.71 18.36
N LEU A 725 30.17 23.00 19.41
CA LEU A 725 30.34 22.10 20.56
C LEU A 725 29.01 21.80 21.26
N PHE A 726 28.12 22.79 21.35
CA PHE A 726 26.78 22.59 21.87
C PHE A 726 25.97 21.64 20.98
N MET A 727 25.96 21.87 19.65
CA MET A 727 25.22 21.02 18.70
C MET A 727 25.79 19.60 18.58
N GLU A 728 27.10 19.42 18.74
CA GLU A 728 27.75 18.11 18.79
C GLU A 728 27.25 17.29 19.99
N ARG A 729 27.13 17.94 21.15
CA ARG A 729 26.72 17.28 22.40
C ARG A 729 25.22 17.04 22.51
N TYR A 730 24.39 17.99 22.07
CA TYR A 730 22.94 17.99 22.30
C TYR A 730 22.09 17.92 21.03
N GLY A 731 22.69 18.06 19.85
CA GLY A 731 22.02 18.08 18.54
C GLY A 731 21.70 19.50 18.05
N SER A 732 21.23 19.59 16.80
CA SER A 732 20.70 20.85 16.22
C SER A 732 19.18 20.93 16.32
N HIS A 733 18.48 19.80 16.29
CA HIS A 733 17.02 19.71 16.39
C HIS A 733 16.58 18.66 17.41
N PHE A 734 15.35 18.78 17.91
CA PHE A 734 14.69 17.79 18.75
C PHE A 734 13.51 17.17 18.02
N PRO A 735 13.42 15.83 17.89
CA PRO A 735 12.29 15.18 17.25
C PRO A 735 11.05 15.27 18.16
N ALA A 736 10.10 16.16 17.88
CA ALA A 736 8.87 16.31 18.68
C ALA A 736 7.67 15.49 18.16
N GLY A 737 7.91 14.67 17.13
CA GLY A 737 6.91 13.79 16.53
C GLY A 737 6.54 12.59 17.40
N VAL A 738 5.68 11.72 16.85
CA VAL A 738 5.31 10.46 17.48
C VAL A 738 6.48 9.48 17.38
N HIS A 739 7.01 9.08 18.53
CA HIS A 739 8.04 8.07 18.66
C HIS A 739 7.41 6.67 18.72
N THR A 740 8.13 5.67 18.22
CA THR A 740 7.67 4.28 18.18
C THR A 740 8.67 3.36 18.87
N LEU A 741 8.14 2.50 19.75
CA LEU A 741 8.85 1.44 20.47
C LEU A 741 8.49 0.06 19.92
N GLY A 742 9.45 -0.84 19.89
CA GLY A 742 9.26 -2.23 19.47
C GLY A 742 10.58 -2.89 19.09
N GLY A 743 10.62 -3.56 17.94
CA GLY A 743 11.88 -4.15 17.45
C GLY A 743 11.94 -4.24 15.93
N VAL A 744 13.16 -4.25 15.41
CA VAL A 744 13.45 -4.48 13.99
C VAL A 744 14.47 -5.60 13.84
N LEU A 745 14.15 -6.65 13.08
CA LEU A 745 15.07 -7.73 12.74
C LEU A 745 15.50 -7.59 11.28
N PHE A 746 16.80 -7.47 11.04
CA PHE A 746 17.44 -7.41 9.73
C PHE A 746 18.09 -8.75 9.39
N ARG A 747 17.80 -9.26 8.19
CA ARG A 747 18.43 -10.43 7.60
C ARG A 747 19.08 -10.00 6.30
N ILE A 748 20.38 -10.25 6.17
CA ILE A 748 21.22 -9.76 5.08
C ILE A 748 21.80 -10.98 4.36
N VAL A 749 21.81 -10.93 3.03
CA VAL A 749 22.53 -11.88 2.17
C VAL A 749 23.45 -11.08 1.28
N ASP A 750 24.75 -11.27 1.45
CA ASP A 750 25.79 -10.84 0.52
C ASP A 750 26.06 -11.98 -0.47
N ALA A 751 26.15 -11.66 -1.75
CA ALA A 751 26.51 -12.59 -2.82
C ALA A 751 27.79 -12.08 -3.49
N GLU A 752 28.80 -12.92 -3.59
CA GLU A 752 30.09 -12.59 -4.20
C GLU A 752 30.44 -13.64 -5.27
N SER A 753 31.05 -13.20 -6.37
CA SER A 753 31.42 -14.08 -7.48
C SER A 753 32.87 -13.83 -7.88
N SER A 754 33.60 -14.92 -8.10
CA SER A 754 34.97 -14.92 -8.61
C SER A 754 35.07 -14.50 -10.08
N SER A 755 33.96 -14.48 -10.82
CA SER A 755 33.88 -13.99 -12.20
C SER A 755 32.96 -12.76 -12.34
N THR A 756 33.20 -11.96 -13.38
CA THR A 756 32.44 -10.73 -13.65
C THR A 756 31.01 -11.06 -14.06
N LYS A 757 30.07 -10.96 -13.11
CA LYS A 757 28.63 -11.15 -13.32
C LYS A 757 27.86 -9.84 -13.15
N ALA A 758 26.75 -9.71 -13.88
CA ALA A 758 25.87 -8.56 -13.73
C ALA A 758 25.26 -8.50 -12.32
N THR A 759 25.31 -7.34 -11.68
CA THR A 759 24.83 -7.13 -10.29
C THR A 759 23.36 -7.52 -10.12
N ASN A 760 22.51 -7.24 -11.12
CA ASN A 760 21.10 -7.63 -11.14
C ASN A 760 20.91 -9.15 -10.94
N VAL A 761 21.74 -9.96 -11.62
CA VAL A 761 21.70 -11.43 -11.53
C VAL A 761 22.13 -11.91 -10.14
N LEU A 762 23.15 -11.27 -9.56
CA LEU A 762 23.58 -11.58 -8.19
C LEU A 762 22.52 -11.18 -7.16
N THR A 763 21.87 -10.01 -7.29
CA THR A 763 20.77 -9.62 -6.39
C THR A 763 19.54 -10.50 -6.51
N GLU A 764 19.20 -10.95 -7.72
CA GLU A 764 18.05 -11.83 -7.91
C GLU A 764 18.32 -13.19 -7.26
N LYS A 765 19.52 -13.74 -7.45
CA LYS A 765 19.95 -14.97 -6.77
C LYS A 765 20.02 -14.80 -5.24
N ALA A 766 20.58 -13.69 -4.74
CA ALA A 766 20.62 -13.41 -3.31
C ALA A 766 19.21 -13.27 -2.69
N ALA A 767 18.28 -12.63 -3.40
CA ALA A 767 16.88 -12.54 -2.98
C ALA A 767 16.17 -13.91 -3.00
N GLN A 768 16.46 -14.75 -4.00
CA GLN A 768 15.98 -16.12 -4.09
C GLN A 768 16.52 -16.98 -2.94
N GLN A 769 17.80 -16.85 -2.58
CA GLN A 769 18.39 -17.54 -1.42
C GLN A 769 17.77 -17.07 -0.10
N LEU A 770 17.51 -15.76 0.05
CA LEU A 770 16.82 -15.25 1.22
C LEU A 770 15.36 -15.76 1.31
N GLN A 771 14.69 -15.96 0.17
CA GLN A 771 13.34 -16.53 0.10
C GLN A 771 13.31 -18.06 0.28
N SER A 772 14.27 -18.80 -0.27
CA SER A 772 14.38 -20.26 -0.09
C SER A 772 14.59 -20.61 1.38
N GLN A 773 15.39 -19.80 2.09
CA GLN A 773 15.61 -19.87 3.53
C GLN A 773 14.35 -19.55 4.36
N ILE A 774 13.31 -18.89 3.79
CA ILE A 774 12.00 -18.70 4.45
C ILE A 774 11.18 -20.00 4.35
N SER A 775 11.27 -20.72 3.23
CA SER A 775 10.63 -22.02 3.02
C SER A 775 11.33 -23.16 3.77
N ILE A 776 12.64 -23.05 4.02
CA ILE A 776 13.46 -23.96 4.83
C ILE A 776 13.49 -23.52 6.31
N GLY A 777 12.45 -22.83 6.78
CA GLY A 777 12.35 -22.28 8.14
C GLY A 777 12.29 -23.33 9.25
N PHE A 778 13.38 -24.07 9.50
CA PHE A 778 13.83 -24.58 10.79
C PHE A 778 15.19 -25.31 10.74
N LEU A 779 15.85 -25.54 9.60
CA LEU A 779 17.10 -26.31 9.62
C LEU A 779 18.27 -25.49 10.19
N GLY A 780 18.57 -25.73 11.46
CA GLY A 780 19.78 -25.27 12.12
C GLY A 780 21.02 -25.76 11.36
N GLY A 781 21.98 -24.87 11.16
CA GLY A 781 23.28 -25.23 10.58
C GLY A 781 24.00 -24.08 9.90
N LEU A 782 23.29 -23.07 9.40
CA LEU A 782 23.91 -22.01 8.60
C LEU A 782 23.99 -20.64 9.27
N PHE A 783 23.85 -20.51 10.59
CA PHE A 783 24.14 -19.27 11.37
C PHE A 783 24.81 -19.62 12.70
N GLY A 784 26.08 -20.04 12.63
CA GLY A 784 26.98 -20.28 13.74
C GLY A 784 27.36 -19.01 14.51
N ILE A 785 27.70 -19.21 15.78
CA ILE A 785 27.83 -18.21 16.83
C ILE A 785 29.26 -17.62 16.83
N GLY A 786 29.38 -16.31 16.61
CA GLY A 786 30.53 -15.51 17.01
C GLY A 786 30.18 -14.66 18.24
N ALA A 787 30.99 -14.74 19.28
CA ALA A 787 30.71 -14.20 20.61
C ALA A 787 30.95 -12.68 20.75
N SER A 788 30.11 -12.01 21.55
CA SER A 788 30.53 -11.30 22.77
C SER A 788 29.30 -10.81 23.54
N ILE A 789 29.16 -11.28 24.78
CA ILE A 789 28.23 -10.74 25.77
C ILE A 789 29.07 -9.84 26.65
N SER A 790 28.88 -8.53 26.52
CA SER A 790 29.15 -7.57 27.57
C SER A 790 28.00 -6.57 27.59
N ALA A 791 27.56 -6.25 28.81
CA ALA A 791 26.47 -5.35 29.10
C ALA A 791 26.57 -4.01 28.35
N GLU A 792 25.40 -3.37 28.19
CA GLU A 792 25.09 -2.20 27.37
C GLU A 792 24.64 -2.56 25.94
N HIS A 793 23.58 -1.89 25.47
CA HIS A 793 22.86 -2.19 24.24
C HIS A 793 23.74 -1.99 22.98
N SER A 794 24.69 -2.89 22.76
CA SER A 794 25.50 -2.99 21.55
C SER A 794 25.18 -4.27 20.79
N SER A 795 25.27 -4.16 19.47
CA SER A 795 24.85 -5.09 18.45
C SER A 795 25.37 -6.53 18.62
N SER A 796 24.47 -7.48 18.89
CA SER A 796 24.73 -8.89 18.62
C SER A 796 24.50 -9.17 17.12
N GLY A 797 25.55 -9.51 16.38
CA GLY A 797 25.47 -10.00 15.01
C GLY A 797 25.98 -11.44 14.92
N GLY A 798 25.32 -12.28 14.13
CA GLY A 798 25.84 -13.59 13.74
C GLY A 798 26.06 -13.61 12.23
N GLU A 799 27.23 -14.08 11.80
CA GLU A 799 27.65 -14.20 10.39
C GLU A 799 27.99 -15.64 10.05
N THR A 800 27.65 -16.04 8.83
CA THR A 800 27.89 -17.39 8.31
C THR A 800 27.97 -17.43 6.81
N GLU A 801 28.83 -18.30 6.31
CA GLU A 801 29.10 -18.45 4.88
C GLU A 801 28.53 -19.76 4.33
N GLY A 802 27.98 -19.68 3.12
CA GLY A 802 27.46 -20.83 2.37
C GLY A 802 27.89 -20.79 0.90
N HIS A 803 28.25 -21.94 0.36
CA HIS A 803 28.57 -22.12 -1.06
C HIS A 803 27.47 -22.91 -1.77
N ASP A 804 27.08 -22.46 -2.97
CA ASP A 804 26.09 -23.14 -3.79
C ASP A 804 26.75 -24.23 -4.63
N LYS A 805 26.39 -25.50 -4.39
CA LYS A 805 27.02 -26.67 -5.02
C LYS A 805 26.60 -26.88 -6.48
N GLU A 806 25.58 -26.18 -6.99
CA GLU A 806 25.09 -26.35 -8.37
C GLU A 806 25.76 -25.43 -9.41
N THR A 807 26.50 -24.39 -9.00
CA THR A 807 27.32 -23.59 -9.92
C THR A 807 28.57 -23.08 -9.20
N ASP A 808 29.76 -23.58 -9.56
CA ASP A 808 31.09 -23.35 -8.96
C ASP A 808 31.62 -21.90 -8.93
N ASP A 809 30.79 -20.86 -8.82
CA ASP A 809 31.25 -19.49 -9.07
C ASP A 809 30.46 -18.37 -8.36
N VAL A 810 29.62 -18.65 -7.36
CA VAL A 810 29.02 -17.60 -6.49
C VAL A 810 28.98 -18.07 -5.03
N SER A 811 29.60 -17.33 -4.11
CA SER A 811 29.52 -17.51 -2.66
C SER A 811 28.44 -16.60 -2.06
N TYR A 812 27.80 -17.06 -0.98
CA TYR A 812 26.82 -16.27 -0.24
C TYR A 812 27.23 -16.16 1.23
N THR A 813 27.27 -14.94 1.76
CA THR A 813 27.46 -14.67 3.18
C THR A 813 26.14 -14.18 3.75
N PHE A 814 25.71 -14.79 4.83
CA PHE A 814 24.48 -14.44 5.50
C PHE A 814 24.80 -13.76 6.82
N SER A 815 24.11 -12.66 7.11
CA SER A 815 24.22 -12.01 8.41
C SER A 815 22.85 -11.60 8.95
N SER A 816 22.73 -11.53 10.27
CA SER A 816 21.51 -11.06 10.92
C SER A 816 21.82 -10.09 12.04
N GLN A 817 21.02 -9.04 12.13
CA GLN A 817 21.15 -7.98 13.12
C GLN A 817 19.78 -7.58 13.64
N ALA A 818 19.69 -7.12 14.89
CA ALA A 818 18.43 -6.70 15.48
C ALA A 818 18.53 -5.35 16.22
N MET A 819 17.40 -4.65 16.28
CA MET A 819 17.07 -3.61 17.26
C MET A 819 16.01 -4.19 18.20
N GLY A 820 16.30 -4.19 19.51
CA GLY A 820 15.50 -4.90 20.51
C GLY A 820 16.14 -6.25 20.84
N PRO A 821 15.39 -7.37 20.90
CA PRO A 821 15.96 -8.64 21.35
C PRO A 821 17.00 -9.20 20.37
N ALA A 822 18.14 -9.60 20.92
CA ALA A 822 19.26 -10.25 20.23
C ALA A 822 18.89 -11.67 19.76
N THR A 823 18.31 -11.81 18.57
CA THR A 823 17.99 -13.12 17.98
C THR A 823 18.05 -13.07 16.46
N THR A 824 18.42 -14.21 15.87
CA THR A 824 18.50 -14.41 14.42
C THR A 824 17.22 -15.05 13.85
N ASN A 825 16.38 -15.62 14.72
CA ASN A 825 15.13 -16.29 14.36
C ASN A 825 13.92 -15.33 14.47
N PRO A 826 13.15 -15.10 13.39
CA PRO A 826 11.97 -14.23 13.39
C PRO A 826 10.87 -14.64 14.39
N ALA A 827 10.61 -15.93 14.56
CA ALA A 827 9.58 -16.41 15.48
C ALA A 827 9.99 -16.18 16.95
N THR A 828 11.27 -16.39 17.26
CA THR A 828 11.84 -16.05 18.58
C THR A 828 11.85 -14.53 18.79
N PHE A 829 12.15 -13.75 17.75
CA PHE A 829 12.14 -12.28 17.80
C PHE A 829 10.77 -11.72 18.19
N VAL A 830 9.71 -12.22 17.55
CA VAL A 830 8.32 -11.85 17.87
C VAL A 830 7.96 -12.23 19.31
N LYS A 831 8.37 -13.42 19.77
CA LYS A 831 8.09 -13.88 21.14
C LYS A 831 8.79 -13.04 22.20
N LEU A 832 10.04 -12.63 21.96
CA LEU A 832 10.81 -11.83 22.90
C LEU A 832 10.26 -10.41 23.03
N LEU A 833 9.72 -9.84 21.94
CA LEU A 833 9.05 -8.53 21.94
C LEU A 833 7.74 -8.47 22.74
N ALA A 834 7.23 -9.61 23.22
CA ALA A 834 6.09 -9.62 24.14
C ALA A 834 6.44 -9.04 25.53
N ASN A 835 7.73 -8.98 25.89
CA ASN A 835 8.20 -8.37 27.13
C ASN A 835 8.71 -6.94 26.86
N ASN A 836 8.25 -5.96 27.63
CA ASN A 836 8.65 -4.56 27.47
C ASN A 836 10.14 -4.30 27.79
N SER A 837 10.80 -5.24 28.49
CA SER A 837 12.24 -5.16 28.75
C SER A 837 13.11 -5.33 27.50
N THR A 838 12.55 -5.90 26.43
CA THR A 838 13.27 -6.16 25.17
C THR A 838 12.98 -5.11 24.09
N TRP A 839 12.10 -4.14 24.37
CA TRP A 839 11.74 -3.10 23.41
C TRP A 839 12.92 -2.16 23.15
N ALA A 840 12.99 -1.65 21.92
CA ALA A 840 13.91 -0.61 21.50
C ALA A 840 13.15 0.57 20.89
N LEU A 841 13.78 1.76 20.86
CA LEU A 841 13.30 2.88 20.05
C LEU A 841 13.58 2.61 18.57
N ILE A 842 12.52 2.46 17.77
CA ILE A 842 12.60 2.05 16.37
C ILE A 842 12.20 3.14 15.37
N ASP A 843 11.53 4.20 15.82
CA ASP A 843 11.23 5.39 15.01
C ASP A 843 11.07 6.63 15.91
N ARG A 844 11.50 7.80 15.43
CA ARG A 844 11.39 9.11 16.06
C ARG A 844 10.36 10.04 15.37
N GLY A 845 9.66 9.54 14.37
CA GLY A 845 8.56 10.25 13.71
C GLY A 845 8.99 11.09 12.49
N CYS A 846 8.06 11.89 11.96
CA CYS A 846 8.25 12.64 10.71
C CYS A 846 9.23 13.83 10.89
N PRO A 847 10.17 14.08 9.95
CA PRO A 847 11.09 15.22 9.99
C PRO A 847 10.42 16.59 10.04
N HIS A 848 9.20 16.70 9.51
CA HIS A 848 8.40 17.93 9.60
C HIS A 848 8.00 18.30 11.03
N ALA A 849 8.17 17.38 11.99
CA ALA A 849 7.94 17.60 13.42
C ALA A 849 9.26 17.78 14.21
N TYR A 850 10.38 18.01 13.53
CA TYR A 850 11.66 18.32 14.19
C TYR A 850 11.67 19.79 14.62
N LEU A 851 11.79 20.03 15.92
CA LEU A 851 11.87 21.36 16.49
C LEU A 851 13.33 21.82 16.54
N PRO A 852 13.68 22.97 15.96
CA PRO A 852 15.02 23.50 16.08
C PRO A 852 15.34 23.84 17.54
N ILE A 853 16.54 23.50 18.00
CA ILE A 853 16.90 23.66 19.41
C ILE A 853 17.02 25.13 19.82
N TRP A 854 17.40 26.02 18.90
CA TRP A 854 17.44 27.45 19.16
C TRP A 854 16.06 28.04 19.48
N GLU A 855 14.96 27.48 18.96
CA GLU A 855 13.59 27.86 19.36
C GLU A 855 13.30 27.45 20.80
N LEU A 856 13.74 26.25 21.23
CA LEU A 856 13.58 25.78 22.61
C LEU A 856 14.38 26.63 23.60
N ILE A 857 15.56 27.10 23.19
CA ILE A 857 16.42 27.99 23.99
C ILE A 857 15.80 29.39 24.07
N ARG A 858 15.26 29.93 22.98
CA ARG A 858 14.62 31.25 22.94
C ARG A 858 13.42 31.35 23.90
N ASN A 859 12.69 30.25 24.07
CA ASN A 859 11.57 30.16 25.01
C ASN A 859 11.99 30.16 26.50
N LEU A 860 13.30 30.16 26.84
CA LEU A 860 13.78 30.27 28.22
C LEU A 860 13.83 31.70 28.77
N GLY A 861 13.68 32.73 27.92
CA GLY A 861 13.72 34.15 28.29
C GLY A 861 14.79 34.94 27.54
N ASP A 862 14.75 36.26 27.71
CA ASP A 862 15.55 37.22 26.92
C ASP A 862 17.07 37.00 27.03
N ASP A 863 17.55 36.52 28.19
CA ASP A 863 18.97 36.22 28.47
C ASP A 863 19.57 35.14 27.54
N PHE A 864 18.73 34.35 26.85
CA PHE A 864 19.15 33.29 25.95
C PHE A 864 18.91 33.61 24.46
N GLY A 865 18.34 34.78 24.15
CA GLY A 865 18.04 35.19 22.78
C GLY A 865 19.29 35.29 21.89
N GLU A 866 20.39 35.82 22.45
CA GLU A 866 21.66 35.93 21.74
C GLU A 866 22.27 34.54 21.45
N ALA A 867 22.27 33.64 22.44
CA ALA A 867 22.75 32.26 22.27
C ALA A 867 21.95 31.49 21.22
N ALA A 868 20.62 31.64 21.20
CA ALA A 868 19.75 31.05 20.19
C ALA A 868 20.09 31.55 18.77
N GLN A 869 20.28 32.86 18.61
CA GLN A 869 20.65 33.45 17.32
C GLN A 869 22.01 32.96 16.82
N ILE A 870 22.99 32.82 17.72
CA ILE A 870 24.32 32.31 17.36
C ILE A 870 24.26 30.84 16.95
N LEU A 871 23.47 30.02 17.64
CA LEU A 871 23.24 28.61 17.28
C LEU A 871 22.60 28.50 15.88
N GLU A 872 21.54 29.27 15.62
CA GLU A 872 20.85 29.30 14.33
C GLU A 872 21.80 29.73 13.20
N ASN A 873 22.51 30.84 13.39
CA ASN A 873 23.44 31.38 12.40
C ASN A 873 24.62 30.43 12.15
N THR A 874 25.11 29.75 13.19
CA THR A 874 26.21 28.79 13.07
C THR A 874 25.77 27.54 12.34
N TRP A 875 24.61 26.98 12.69
CA TRP A 875 24.05 25.84 11.96
C TRP A 875 23.81 26.18 10.50
N ARG A 876 23.21 27.35 10.21
CA ARG A 876 22.98 27.80 8.83
C ARG A 876 24.28 27.95 8.05
N LYS A 877 25.32 28.54 8.65
CA LYS A 877 26.66 28.63 8.07
C LYS A 877 27.31 27.27 7.87
N ASP A 878 27.08 26.31 8.74
CA ASP A 878 27.61 24.94 8.62
C ASP A 878 26.87 24.15 7.53
N GLU A 879 25.56 24.34 7.35
CA GLU A 879 24.81 23.80 6.21
C GLU A 879 25.18 24.48 4.89
N GLU A 880 25.35 25.81 4.86
CA GLU A 880 25.85 26.56 3.70
C GLU A 880 27.31 26.19 3.36
N GLY A 881 28.13 25.96 4.39
CA GLY A 881 29.53 25.55 4.32
C GLY A 881 29.72 24.08 3.95
N ARG A 882 28.68 23.24 4.07
CA ARG A 882 28.57 21.94 3.39
C ARG A 882 28.32 22.20 1.90
N ASN A 883 29.33 22.78 1.28
CA ASN A 883 29.34 23.17 -0.11
C ASN A 883 29.02 21.95 -1.00
N PRO A 884 28.14 22.09 -2.00
CA PRO A 884 27.79 21.04 -2.97
C PRO A 884 28.98 20.42 -3.71
N LYS A 885 30.21 20.91 -3.52
CA LYS A 885 31.43 20.33 -4.11
C LYS A 885 31.92 19.05 -3.42
N THR A 886 31.68 18.86 -2.13
CA THR A 886 32.01 17.59 -1.42
C THR A 886 30.83 16.61 -1.46
N ILE A 887 29.62 17.15 -1.71
CA ILE A 887 28.39 16.41 -2.05
C ILE A 887 28.18 16.40 -3.58
N LYS A 888 29.16 16.80 -4.39
CA LYS A 888 29.09 16.59 -5.85
C LYS A 888 29.16 15.10 -6.20
N ASP A 889 29.60 14.30 -5.24
CA ASP A 889 29.70 12.85 -5.33
C ASP A 889 28.58 12.09 -4.60
N ILE A 890 27.67 12.75 -3.84
CA ILE A 890 26.66 12.04 -3.01
C ILE A 890 25.21 12.47 -3.26
N THR A 891 24.96 13.59 -3.93
CA THR A 891 23.81 13.70 -4.85
C THR A 891 24.38 13.75 -6.25
N LYS A 892 24.46 12.60 -6.92
CA LYS A 892 24.89 12.56 -8.31
C LYS A 892 23.82 13.28 -9.15
N ILE A 893 24.02 14.58 -9.37
CA ILE A 893 23.52 15.29 -10.53
C ILE A 893 24.15 14.57 -11.72
N LEU A 894 23.53 13.50 -12.23
CA LEU A 894 24.12 12.68 -13.30
C LEU A 894 24.42 13.52 -14.57
N PHE A 895 23.68 14.62 -14.73
CA PHE A 895 23.78 15.57 -15.82
C PHE A 895 23.81 17.01 -15.29
N ASP A 896 24.84 17.78 -15.60
CA ASP A 896 24.80 19.23 -15.46
C ASP A 896 23.86 19.77 -16.55
N ILE A 897 22.73 20.34 -16.14
CA ILE A 897 21.66 20.78 -17.04
C ILE A 897 21.71 22.29 -17.18
N ARG A 898 21.70 22.78 -18.42
CA ARG A 898 21.65 24.19 -18.73
C ARG A 898 20.62 24.48 -19.80
N THR A 899 20.10 25.70 -19.78
CA THR A 899 19.30 26.25 -20.86
C THR A 899 20.22 26.64 -22.01
N ALA A 900 19.79 26.47 -23.25
CA ALA A 900 20.58 26.87 -24.40
C ALA A 900 20.90 28.39 -24.34
N PRO A 901 22.16 28.81 -24.56
CA PRO A 901 22.53 30.23 -24.53
C PRO A 901 21.83 31.01 -25.65
N LYS A 902 21.55 30.34 -26.77
CA LYS A 902 20.79 30.87 -27.88
C LYS A 902 20.03 29.75 -28.57
N ILE A 903 18.82 30.10 -29.01
CA ILE A 903 17.92 29.20 -29.73
C ILE A 903 17.70 29.78 -31.11
N GLU A 904 17.71 28.92 -32.12
CA GLU A 904 17.35 29.25 -33.49
C GLU A 904 16.13 28.43 -33.95
N LYS A 905 15.36 29.02 -34.85
CA LYS A 905 14.24 28.34 -35.50
C LYS A 905 14.76 27.52 -36.67
N VAL A 906 14.55 26.21 -36.63
CA VAL A 906 15.02 25.26 -37.65
C VAL A 906 13.99 25.04 -38.74
N TYR A 907 12.71 25.03 -38.36
CA TYR A 907 11.63 24.79 -39.29
C TYR A 907 10.38 25.57 -38.89
N SER A 908 9.65 26.02 -39.89
CA SER A 908 8.27 26.45 -39.76
C SER A 908 7.49 26.00 -40.99
N ASP A 909 6.30 25.48 -40.78
CA ASP A 909 5.38 25.11 -41.85
C ASP A 909 4.62 26.33 -42.44
N SER A 910 5.13 27.55 -42.25
CA SER A 910 4.55 28.76 -42.81
C SER A 910 4.49 28.70 -44.34
N GLY A 911 3.31 28.92 -44.90
CA GLY A 911 3.05 28.86 -46.34
C GLY A 911 2.79 27.48 -46.92
N THR A 912 2.85 26.40 -46.11
CA THR A 912 2.52 25.03 -46.56
C THR A 912 1.00 24.78 -46.71
N GLY A 913 0.16 25.62 -46.10
CA GLY A 913 -1.30 25.42 -46.09
C GLY A 913 -1.81 24.36 -45.10
N GLY A 914 -0.93 23.84 -44.23
CA GLY A 914 -1.27 22.89 -43.17
C GLY A 914 -2.35 23.40 -42.20
N ALA A 915 -3.19 22.50 -41.70
CA ALA A 915 -4.32 22.84 -40.82
C ALA A 915 -3.90 23.27 -39.40
N LYS A 916 -2.70 22.84 -38.96
CA LYS A 916 -2.07 23.21 -37.69
C LYS A 916 -0.70 23.78 -38.01
N GLY A 917 -0.31 24.87 -37.35
CA GLY A 917 1.03 25.43 -37.50
C GLY A 917 2.04 24.72 -36.60
N ILE A 918 3.28 24.57 -37.06
CA ILE A 918 4.42 24.11 -36.25
C ILE A 918 5.65 25.00 -36.49
N SER A 919 6.33 25.31 -35.40
CA SER A 919 7.69 25.84 -35.42
C SER A 919 8.57 24.96 -34.56
N VAL A 920 9.74 24.58 -35.09
CA VAL A 920 10.71 23.74 -34.40
C VAL A 920 11.96 24.55 -34.11
N PHE A 921 12.44 24.46 -32.89
CA PHE A 921 13.54 25.24 -32.35
C PHE A 921 14.64 24.32 -31.82
N GLN A 922 15.89 24.74 -32.01
CA GLN A 922 17.08 24.06 -31.50
C GLN A 922 18.08 25.05 -30.90
N ALA A 923 19.04 24.54 -30.12
CA ALA A 923 20.17 25.35 -29.70
C ALA A 923 21.10 25.63 -30.90
N THR A 924 21.55 26.88 -31.07
CA THR A 924 22.54 27.21 -32.10
C THR A 924 23.82 26.41 -31.86
N LEU A 925 24.20 25.55 -32.81
CA LEU A 925 25.20 24.49 -32.59
C LEU A 925 26.58 25.01 -32.20
N ASP A 926 27.01 26.12 -32.79
CA ASP A 926 28.32 26.73 -32.52
C ASP A 926 28.40 27.40 -31.14
N GLU A 927 27.23 27.69 -30.55
CA GLU A 927 27.13 28.31 -29.23
C GLU A 927 26.89 27.26 -28.11
N ILE A 928 26.77 25.96 -28.45
CA ILE A 928 26.66 24.89 -27.44
C ILE A 928 28.03 24.74 -26.74
N PRO A 929 28.09 24.97 -25.40
CA PRO A 929 29.36 24.91 -24.68
C PRO A 929 30.02 23.53 -24.74
N GLU A 930 31.34 23.50 -24.61
CA GLU A 930 32.09 22.25 -24.74
C GLU A 930 31.73 21.21 -23.66
N GLY A 931 31.43 20.00 -24.13
CA GLY A 931 30.95 18.88 -23.31
C GLY A 931 29.45 18.92 -22.98
N TYR A 932 28.69 19.89 -23.48
CA TYR A 932 27.23 19.88 -23.43
C TYR A 932 26.63 19.33 -24.72
N TYR A 933 25.51 18.65 -24.57
CA TYR A 933 24.76 17.99 -25.63
C TYR A 933 23.28 18.30 -25.46
N PHE A 934 22.55 18.49 -26.55
CA PHE A 934 21.10 18.62 -26.47
C PHE A 934 20.42 17.25 -26.59
N ILE A 935 19.26 17.08 -25.96
CA ILE A 935 18.56 15.79 -25.83
C ILE A 935 17.32 15.68 -26.72
N GLY A 936 17.12 16.67 -27.58
CA GLY A 936 16.03 16.78 -28.54
C GLY A 936 15.68 18.22 -28.85
N GLN A 937 15.04 18.41 -30.00
CA GLN A 937 14.50 19.71 -30.39
C GLN A 937 13.14 19.95 -29.74
N VAL A 938 12.71 21.21 -29.73
CA VAL A 938 11.42 21.62 -29.16
C VAL A 938 10.50 22.05 -30.28
N ALA A 939 9.32 21.46 -30.31
CA ALA A 939 8.28 21.82 -31.27
C ALA A 939 7.16 22.59 -30.56
N VAL A 940 6.68 23.65 -31.20
CA VAL A 940 5.57 24.48 -30.73
C VAL A 940 4.51 24.56 -31.83
N GLY A 941 3.24 24.40 -31.46
CA GLY A 941 2.11 24.34 -32.40
C GLY A 941 1.64 25.70 -32.94
N GLN A 942 2.55 26.54 -33.45
CA GLN A 942 2.27 27.86 -34.05
C GLN A 942 3.29 28.23 -35.13
N THR A 943 2.88 29.01 -36.15
CA THR A 943 3.66 29.37 -37.35
C THR A 943 4.39 30.71 -37.28
N GLU A 944 3.85 31.73 -36.62
CA GLU A 944 4.38 33.12 -36.64
C GLU A 944 4.98 33.56 -35.30
N SER A 945 5.95 34.48 -35.36
CA SER A 945 6.80 35.06 -34.29
C SER A 945 6.50 34.61 -32.85
N VAL A 946 6.83 33.35 -32.53
CA VAL A 946 6.87 32.85 -31.16
C VAL A 946 8.28 33.03 -30.64
N ASP A 947 8.45 33.91 -29.65
CA ASP A 947 9.64 33.93 -28.81
C ASP A 947 9.55 32.75 -27.83
N VAL A 948 10.28 31.69 -28.15
CA VAL A 948 10.40 30.52 -27.27
C VAL A 948 11.45 30.84 -26.21
N PRO A 949 11.12 30.75 -24.91
CA PRO A 949 12.08 30.99 -23.84
C PRO A 949 13.33 30.12 -24.01
N LEU A 950 14.52 30.69 -23.76
CA LEU A 950 15.79 29.95 -23.80
C LEU A 950 15.77 28.69 -22.92
N SER A 951 14.97 28.69 -21.86
CA SER A 951 14.74 27.56 -20.97
C SER A 951 13.99 26.38 -21.59
N SER A 952 13.47 26.53 -22.80
CA SER A 952 12.72 25.46 -23.47
C SER A 952 13.65 24.41 -24.07
N VAL A 953 14.83 24.80 -24.55
CA VAL A 953 15.84 23.88 -25.09
C VAL A 953 16.89 23.59 -24.02
N ILE A 954 17.03 22.31 -23.71
CA ILE A 954 17.81 21.83 -22.57
C ILE A 954 19.07 21.16 -23.08
N LEU A 955 20.19 21.60 -22.53
CA LEU A 955 21.51 21.03 -22.72
C LEU A 955 21.88 20.22 -21.49
N VAL A 956 22.42 19.03 -21.70
CA VAL A 956 22.93 18.14 -20.66
C VAL A 956 24.42 17.93 -20.87
N LYS A 957 25.19 18.03 -19.81
CA LYS A 957 26.58 17.60 -19.76
C LYS A 957 26.69 16.43 -18.80
N PRO A 958 27.01 15.22 -19.29
CA PRO A 958 27.11 14.08 -18.40
C PRO A 958 28.30 14.23 -17.46
N LEU A 959 28.16 13.78 -16.22
CA LEU A 959 29.32 13.61 -15.33
C LEU A 959 30.17 12.40 -15.71
N ASP A 960 29.56 11.38 -16.34
CA ASP A 960 30.23 10.20 -16.87
C ASP A 960 29.85 10.03 -18.35
N LEU A 961 30.85 9.92 -19.23
CA LEU A 961 30.63 9.77 -20.67
C LEU A 961 29.83 8.50 -21.00
N ASP A 962 29.78 7.49 -20.12
CA ASP A 962 28.93 6.30 -20.27
C ASP A 962 27.44 6.56 -19.94
N PHE A 963 27.03 7.77 -19.58
CA PHE A 963 25.62 8.11 -19.42
C PHE A 963 24.96 8.55 -20.72
N ILE A 964 25.76 8.93 -21.72
CA ILE A 964 25.28 9.31 -23.04
C ILE A 964 25.96 8.50 -24.14
N ARG A 965 25.25 8.31 -25.25
CA ARG A 965 25.85 7.88 -26.51
C ARG A 965 25.29 8.71 -27.65
N GLN A 966 26.07 8.82 -28.72
CA GLN A 966 25.57 9.42 -29.97
C GLN A 966 24.53 8.48 -30.62
N PRO A 967 23.60 9.02 -31.41
CA PRO A 967 22.67 8.22 -32.20
C PRO A 967 23.41 7.24 -33.12
N GLU A 968 22.88 6.03 -33.30
CA GLU A 968 23.41 5.08 -34.29
C GLU A 968 23.06 5.55 -35.71
N CYS A 969 21.82 5.99 -35.91
CA CYS A 969 21.35 6.58 -37.16
C CYS A 969 20.08 7.41 -36.93
N CYS A 970 19.67 8.12 -37.98
CA CYS A 970 18.41 8.86 -38.01
C CYS A 970 17.54 8.28 -39.14
N GLN A 971 16.28 7.97 -38.85
CA GLN A 971 15.35 7.43 -39.83
C GLN A 971 14.39 8.53 -40.30
N LEU A 972 14.33 8.80 -41.61
CA LEU A 972 13.39 9.78 -42.17
C LEU A 972 11.95 9.32 -41.90
N LYS A 973 11.14 10.20 -41.30
CA LYS A 973 9.73 9.96 -41.04
C LYS A 973 8.82 10.83 -41.89
N TRP A 974 9.23 12.05 -42.20
CA TRP A 974 8.47 12.98 -43.04
C TRP A 974 9.35 14.06 -43.66
N ASN A 975 8.98 14.60 -44.83
CA ASN A 975 9.55 15.83 -45.37
C ASN A 975 8.49 16.65 -46.11
N ASP A 976 8.77 17.93 -46.28
CA ASP A 976 7.83 18.90 -46.86
C ASP A 976 7.91 19.02 -48.38
N MET A 977 8.53 18.05 -49.06
CA MET A 977 8.74 18.12 -50.51
C MET A 977 7.40 18.10 -51.26
N GLY A 978 7.15 19.17 -52.02
CA GLY A 978 5.91 19.37 -52.77
C GLY A 978 4.83 20.19 -52.04
N SER A 979 5.07 20.62 -50.80
CA SER A 979 4.10 21.36 -49.98
C SER A 979 3.91 22.84 -50.36
N GLY A 980 4.85 23.44 -51.11
CA GLY A 980 4.84 24.88 -51.40
C GLY A 980 5.21 25.78 -50.21
N GLY A 981 5.69 25.20 -49.11
CA GLY A 981 6.14 25.93 -47.91
C GLY A 981 7.28 26.92 -48.17
N LYS A 982 7.37 27.95 -47.32
CA LYS A 982 8.41 28.99 -47.41
C LYS A 982 9.79 28.51 -46.92
N MET A 983 9.84 27.45 -46.14
CA MET A 983 11.06 26.85 -45.61
C MET A 983 11.02 25.35 -45.89
N ALA A 984 12.09 24.78 -46.44
CA ALA A 984 12.23 23.33 -46.59
C ALA A 984 12.50 22.68 -45.23
N GLY A 985 11.97 21.47 -45.00
CA GLY A 985 12.13 20.74 -43.74
C GLY A 985 11.94 19.23 -43.87
N SER A 986 12.80 18.48 -43.19
CA SER A 986 12.66 17.03 -43.04
C SER A 986 12.79 16.61 -41.58
N PHE A 987 11.95 15.65 -41.17
CA PHE A 987 11.78 15.18 -39.81
C PHE A 987 12.27 13.74 -39.68
N TRP A 988 13.09 13.50 -38.67
CA TRP A 988 13.87 12.29 -38.51
C TRP A 988 13.73 11.73 -37.10
N ARG A 989 13.43 10.43 -37.01
CA ARG A 989 13.44 9.69 -35.76
C ARG A 989 14.86 9.28 -35.40
N VAL A 990 15.29 9.63 -34.19
CA VAL A 990 16.63 9.31 -33.69
C VAL A 990 16.64 7.89 -33.15
N ILE A 991 17.53 7.05 -33.66
CA ILE A 991 17.71 5.66 -33.21
C ILE A 991 18.89 5.60 -32.25
N ALA A 992 18.61 5.24 -31.00
CA ALA A 992 19.60 5.14 -29.94
C ALA A 992 20.25 3.74 -29.90
N PRO A 993 21.52 3.64 -29.49
CA PRO A 993 22.19 2.36 -29.31
C PRO A 993 21.60 1.54 -28.16
N LYS A 994 21.80 0.22 -28.19
CA LYS A 994 21.22 -0.72 -27.22
C LYS A 994 21.57 -0.33 -25.77
N GLY A 995 20.54 -0.15 -24.94
CA GLY A 995 20.65 0.30 -23.54
C GLY A 995 20.58 1.82 -23.35
N TYR A 996 20.40 2.59 -24.42
CA TYR A 996 20.20 4.04 -24.41
C TYR A 996 18.91 4.40 -25.16
N VAL A 997 18.37 5.57 -24.86
CA VAL A 997 17.09 6.08 -25.37
C VAL A 997 17.27 7.52 -25.85
N ALA A 998 16.75 7.80 -27.04
CA ALA A 998 16.64 9.16 -27.57
C ALA A 998 15.34 9.81 -27.09
N LEU A 999 15.42 10.93 -26.37
CA LEU A 999 14.25 11.54 -25.72
C LEU A 999 13.37 12.35 -26.69
N GLY A 1000 13.95 12.96 -27.72
CA GLY A 1000 13.23 13.71 -28.75
C GLY A 1000 13.75 13.46 -30.18
N ASP A 1001 12.93 13.72 -31.18
CA ASP A 1001 13.31 13.57 -32.59
C ASP A 1001 13.90 14.88 -33.17
N ILE A 1002 14.46 14.83 -34.39
CA ILE A 1002 15.22 15.93 -35.01
C ILE A 1002 14.56 16.38 -36.32
N VAL A 1003 14.62 17.67 -36.59
CA VAL A 1003 14.22 18.32 -37.85
C VAL A 1003 15.42 19.09 -38.41
N VAL A 1004 15.56 19.08 -39.73
CA VAL A 1004 16.58 19.88 -40.44
C VAL A 1004 15.92 20.67 -41.56
N SER A 1005 16.48 21.83 -41.87
CA SER A 1005 15.93 22.81 -42.84
C SER A 1005 16.21 22.46 -44.31
N ASN A 1006 16.43 21.19 -44.62
CA ASN A 1006 16.70 20.67 -45.95
C ASN A 1006 16.18 19.22 -46.06
N TYR A 1007 16.35 18.58 -47.21
CA TYR A 1007 15.87 17.21 -47.47
C TYR A 1007 16.93 16.13 -47.25
N SER A 1008 18.14 16.51 -46.82
CA SER A 1008 19.25 15.60 -46.62
C SER A 1008 19.25 15.05 -45.19
N GLU A 1009 19.99 13.96 -44.98
CA GLU A 1009 20.17 13.40 -43.64
C GLU A 1009 20.75 14.45 -42.66
N PRO A 1010 20.39 14.37 -41.37
CA PRO A 1010 20.90 15.29 -40.36
C PRO A 1010 22.44 15.34 -40.39
N PRO A 1011 23.05 16.54 -40.48
CA PRO A 1011 24.49 16.66 -40.65
C PRO A 1011 25.22 16.11 -39.42
N THR A 1012 26.42 15.57 -39.63
CA THR A 1012 27.23 14.98 -38.55
C THR A 1012 27.51 15.98 -37.42
N ALA A 1013 27.63 17.26 -37.73
CA ALA A 1013 27.78 18.32 -36.73
C ALA A 1013 26.59 18.42 -35.76
N LEU A 1014 25.37 18.09 -36.21
CA LEU A 1014 24.16 18.08 -35.39
C LEU A 1014 24.06 16.78 -34.57
N THR A 1015 24.29 15.62 -35.20
CA THR A 1015 24.17 14.32 -34.52
C THR A 1015 25.27 14.08 -33.49
N THR A 1016 26.47 14.65 -33.69
CA THR A 1016 27.56 14.59 -32.71
C THR A 1016 27.31 15.41 -31.44
N LYS A 1017 26.42 16.41 -31.53
CA LYS A 1017 25.98 17.26 -30.41
C LYS A 1017 24.67 16.77 -29.76
N TYR A 1018 24.07 15.69 -30.27
CA TYR A 1018 22.88 15.06 -29.69
C TYR A 1018 23.26 13.94 -28.72
N ALA A 1019 22.59 13.87 -27.56
CA ALA A 1019 22.79 12.81 -26.57
C ALA A 1019 21.58 11.87 -26.42
N CYS A 1020 21.79 10.58 -26.70
CA CYS A 1020 20.92 9.50 -26.25
C CYS A 1020 21.31 9.12 -24.81
N ILE A 1021 20.34 9.03 -23.90
CA ILE A 1021 20.58 8.82 -22.47
C ILE A 1021 20.38 7.35 -22.08
N ARG A 1022 21.21 6.83 -21.19
CA ARG A 1022 21.11 5.45 -20.72
C ARG A 1022 19.75 5.17 -20.05
N GLU A 1023 19.12 4.05 -20.42
CA GLU A 1023 17.71 3.78 -20.13
C GLU A 1023 17.39 3.71 -18.63
N ASP A 1024 18.32 3.21 -17.81
CA ASP A 1024 18.20 3.09 -16.35
C ASP A 1024 18.14 4.43 -15.61
N LEU A 1025 18.51 5.53 -16.28
CA LEU A 1025 18.50 6.89 -15.75
C LEU A 1025 17.18 7.62 -16.02
N LEU A 1026 16.28 7.00 -16.80
CA LEU A 1026 15.06 7.62 -17.30
C LEU A 1026 13.82 7.04 -16.60
N VAL A 1027 12.74 7.82 -16.58
CA VAL A 1027 11.43 7.34 -16.11
C VAL A 1027 10.46 7.25 -17.28
N PRO A 1028 9.47 6.32 -17.23
CA PRO A 1028 8.47 6.21 -18.29
C PRO A 1028 7.71 7.53 -18.49
N GLY A 1029 7.65 7.99 -19.74
CA GLY A 1029 6.87 9.13 -20.20
C GLY A 1029 5.59 8.67 -20.91
N VAL A 1030 4.78 9.64 -21.33
CA VAL A 1030 3.52 9.42 -22.06
C VAL A 1030 3.42 10.42 -23.22
N LEU A 1031 3.07 9.95 -24.42
CA LEU A 1031 2.72 10.85 -25.53
C LEU A 1031 1.35 11.50 -25.26
N LYS A 1032 1.21 12.78 -25.58
CA LYS A 1032 -0.11 13.45 -25.53
C LYS A 1032 -1.13 12.72 -26.42
N SER A 1033 -2.40 12.78 -26.03
CA SER A 1033 -3.48 12.10 -26.76
C SER A 1033 -3.83 12.79 -28.08
N GLN A 1034 -3.52 14.08 -28.24
CA GLN A 1034 -3.52 14.77 -29.52
C GLN A 1034 -2.10 15.02 -30.04
N ASN A 1035 -1.93 14.90 -31.35
CA ASN A 1035 -0.70 15.30 -32.02
C ASN A 1035 -0.53 16.83 -31.99
N LEU A 1036 0.71 17.26 -31.82
CA LEU A 1036 1.10 18.66 -31.88
C LEU A 1036 0.89 19.23 -33.29
N TRP A 1037 1.18 18.41 -34.30
CA TRP A 1037 1.07 18.76 -35.71
C TRP A 1037 0.84 17.52 -36.58
N ASP A 1038 0.14 17.70 -37.69
CA ASP A 1038 0.02 16.74 -38.78
C ASP A 1038 0.15 17.49 -40.10
N ASP A 1039 0.60 16.78 -41.13
CA ASP A 1039 0.80 17.33 -42.46
C ASP A 1039 -0.52 17.48 -43.26
N HIS A 1040 -1.66 17.35 -42.60
CA HIS A 1040 -2.96 17.37 -43.25
C HIS A 1040 -3.20 18.73 -43.93
N LYS A 1041 -3.46 18.69 -45.24
CA LYS A 1041 -3.61 19.84 -46.16
C LYS A 1041 -2.32 20.59 -46.53
N THR A 1042 -1.15 20.10 -46.13
CA THR A 1042 0.14 20.72 -46.53
C THR A 1042 0.52 20.46 -47.98
N GLY A 1043 -0.06 19.46 -48.63
CA GLY A 1043 0.27 19.08 -50.02
C GLY A 1043 1.64 18.38 -50.18
N ALA A 1044 2.33 18.05 -49.09
CA ALA A 1044 3.56 17.27 -49.12
C ALA A 1044 3.31 15.85 -49.68
N ARG A 1045 4.34 15.25 -50.28
CA ARG A 1045 4.23 13.89 -50.87
C ARG A 1045 4.17 12.76 -49.84
N MET A 1046 4.56 13.03 -48.60
CA MET A 1046 4.59 12.07 -47.49
C MET A 1046 3.63 12.53 -46.40
N ASN A 1047 3.00 11.58 -45.70
CA ASN A 1047 2.18 11.88 -44.52
C ASN A 1047 3.00 11.77 -43.23
N GLY A 1048 2.79 12.68 -42.28
CA GLY A 1048 3.58 12.76 -41.06
C GLY A 1048 2.84 13.45 -39.92
N SER A 1049 3.15 13.04 -38.70
CA SER A 1049 2.61 13.67 -37.49
C SER A 1049 3.65 13.80 -36.39
N VAL A 1050 3.54 14.85 -35.59
CA VAL A 1050 4.43 15.19 -34.50
C VAL A 1050 3.68 15.10 -33.19
N TRP A 1051 4.21 14.34 -32.23
CA TRP A 1051 3.58 14.01 -30.96
C TRP A 1051 4.44 14.48 -29.80
N GLN A 1052 3.87 15.27 -28.89
CA GLN A 1052 4.63 15.78 -27.76
C GLN A 1052 4.77 14.74 -26.65
N VAL A 1053 5.98 14.61 -26.08
CA VAL A 1053 6.29 13.74 -24.95
C VAL A 1053 6.02 14.48 -23.63
N TYR A 1054 5.37 13.81 -22.68
CA TYR A 1054 4.99 14.37 -21.37
C TYR A 1054 5.29 13.39 -20.22
N GLY A 1055 5.79 13.88 -19.08
CA GLY A 1055 6.05 13.07 -17.89
C GLY A 1055 6.64 13.86 -16.71
N PRO A 1056 6.87 13.22 -15.55
CA PRO A 1056 7.43 13.88 -14.37
C PRO A 1056 8.93 14.17 -14.54
N GLY A 1057 9.23 15.33 -15.13
CA GLY A 1057 10.59 15.80 -15.43
C GLY A 1057 10.71 16.27 -16.87
N LEU A 1058 10.92 17.57 -17.05
CA LEU A 1058 11.13 18.33 -18.29
C LEU A 1058 10.04 18.16 -19.39
N ALA A 1059 9.58 19.29 -19.96
CA ALA A 1059 8.50 19.33 -20.95
C ALA A 1059 8.96 20.05 -22.24
N GLY A 1060 8.59 19.53 -23.42
CA GLY A 1060 8.83 20.22 -24.70
C GLY A 1060 9.30 19.34 -25.87
N LEU A 1061 9.84 18.14 -25.58
CA LEU A 1061 10.34 17.20 -26.59
C LEU A 1061 9.19 16.54 -27.38
N PHE A 1062 9.48 16.10 -28.60
CA PHE A 1062 8.50 15.45 -29.48
C PHE A 1062 9.03 14.19 -30.16
N LYS A 1063 8.11 13.36 -30.64
CA LYS A 1063 8.35 12.21 -31.51
C LYS A 1063 7.59 12.37 -32.82
N VAL A 1064 8.24 12.09 -33.94
CA VAL A 1064 7.63 12.15 -35.28
C VAL A 1064 7.29 10.75 -35.77
N GLU A 1065 6.11 10.56 -36.34
CA GLU A 1065 5.68 9.30 -36.96
C GLU A 1065 5.25 9.52 -38.41
N SER A 1066 5.44 8.49 -39.23
CA SER A 1066 4.92 8.48 -40.60
C SER A 1066 3.42 8.18 -40.56
N GLY A 1067 2.61 9.07 -41.13
CA GLY A 1067 1.14 9.03 -41.03
C GLY A 1067 0.58 9.85 -39.87
N CYS A 1068 -0.75 9.87 -39.75
CA CYS A 1068 -1.47 10.66 -38.75
C CYS A 1068 -1.79 9.88 -37.46
N GLU A 1069 -1.41 8.61 -37.39
CA GLU A 1069 -1.69 7.74 -36.24
C GLU A 1069 -0.65 7.91 -35.13
N ARG A 1070 -1.08 7.63 -33.90
CA ARG A 1070 -0.24 7.76 -32.72
C ARG A 1070 0.88 6.71 -32.73
N PRO A 1071 2.14 7.11 -32.51
CA PRO A 1071 3.26 6.18 -32.39
C PRO A 1071 3.03 5.16 -31.25
N ASP A 1072 3.13 3.87 -31.56
CA ASP A 1072 3.17 2.79 -30.56
C ASP A 1072 4.62 2.46 -30.18
N ILE A 1073 5.28 3.43 -29.56
CA ILE A 1073 6.66 3.30 -29.07
C ILE A 1073 6.74 3.71 -27.60
N PRO A 1074 7.61 3.05 -26.80
CA PRO A 1074 7.87 3.49 -25.45
C PRO A 1074 8.54 4.86 -25.49
N VAL A 1075 8.05 5.79 -24.67
CA VAL A 1075 8.64 7.12 -24.51
C VAL A 1075 9.08 7.30 -23.07
N PHE A 1076 10.14 8.08 -22.89
CA PHE A 1076 10.81 8.27 -21.62
C PHE A 1076 11.04 9.75 -21.38
N VAL A 1077 11.22 10.12 -20.11
CA VAL A 1077 11.56 11.49 -19.70
C VAL A 1077 12.68 11.47 -18.67
N LEU A 1078 13.45 12.56 -18.62
CA LEU A 1078 14.53 12.74 -17.64
C LEU A 1078 13.94 13.24 -16.31
N PRO A 1079 14.03 12.49 -15.20
CA PRO A 1079 13.32 12.79 -13.96
C PRO A 1079 13.83 14.05 -13.23
N VAL A 1080 12.90 14.81 -12.61
CA VAL A 1080 13.17 16.09 -11.90
C VAL A 1080 14.27 15.98 -10.82
N LYS A 1081 14.40 14.83 -10.16
CA LYS A 1081 15.43 14.61 -9.11
C LYS A 1081 16.87 14.57 -9.63
N LEU A 1082 17.07 14.50 -10.94
CA LEU A 1082 18.37 14.57 -11.61
C LEU A 1082 18.67 15.97 -12.17
N VAL A 1083 17.75 16.93 -11.99
CA VAL A 1083 17.80 18.28 -12.53
C VAL A 1083 18.12 19.24 -11.41
N CYS A 1084 19.20 20.01 -11.56
CA CYS A 1084 19.50 21.12 -10.66
C CYS A 1084 18.59 22.30 -11.01
N GLU A 1085 18.02 23.00 -10.01
CA GLU A 1085 17.56 24.38 -10.19
C GLU A 1085 18.74 25.32 -10.44
#